data_AF-A0A088SZS0-F1
#
_entry.id   AF-A0A088SZS0-F1
#
_cell.length_a   1.000
_cell.length_b   1.000
_cell.length_c   1.000
_cell.angle_alpha   90.00
_cell.angle_beta   90.00
_cell.angle_gamma   90.00
#
_symmetry.space_group_name_H-M   'P 1'
#
loop_
_entity.id
_entity.type
_entity.pdbx_description
1 polymer ?
#
loop_
_entity_poly.entity_id
_entity_poly.type
_entity_poly.pdbx_seq_one_letter_code
_entity_poly.pdbx_strand_id
1 'polypeptide(L)'
;MLRLENVSKYYYSGYNIVLALRKINLEFKIGEFVAITGESGSGKSTLLNILSGLDTYEDGKVFINEKDISHYSVDELENYRRDYIGFVFQDYNIIDSYTVYQNVEMALTVQGYAKEERQRKALELIDKVGLTKLKNQRAIKLSGGEKQRMVIARTLAKDCQVLVCDEPTGNLDVASSKQVLDLLHEISKDKLVIVVTHDFDAIKQYATRKIRLYDGEVIEDDIYHDAITTTDDIPSKSYYTRFIDMIGISNRNVFSVPKKSMFTMLVLSFLIIFTLYSYGNGIIELNKPYTDSTRYFENTDQSRLIVSKYDNTQFTDDELNEILEINDVRDIVSNDVVLDTILLTTIYNPAYGSDDFFYYKILPSSSLNKLDVLEGELPVKANEVVIGANGVYEVGDWIGFSDSYRLMEHDGVDTSQFMVKIVGLTEERLSYDNPLHSVYFTTEGLEEISPYSVFEHSQISLEVTGTTLYFTPEERWITDGSEESRTDTFTIVNNLMIDDSLEDDVILSFNMMFFDICRDFGYKKELSDDMDAGLCDASDFIDSHDFRFRSITTFESTDLFTDITILTENQANPLAYSLYMNTATFNKHFGETNYQITAVVYDGFNGKVVVEELREMGYKAYYPSRIIEEEDYLAIVINNVRVMFLILVMVAMIFFVGYFVLRNIVMSKQKDYLIYRSLGTSKRIIQTMIYLETVILTIFTSIIVIGLLVLLEQFKTPIPNILRFFSWVDYTVIFGGIFLILGLMIRNFSTRIFNVSVISSLKGVES
;
A
#
# COMPACT_ATOMS: atom_id res chain seq x y z
N MET A 1 48.35 12.82 -34.33
CA MET A 1 47.17 12.96 -33.44
C MET A 1 46.45 11.63 -33.31
N LEU A 2 45.91 11.07 -34.40
CA LEU A 2 45.21 9.78 -34.39
C LEU A 2 45.91 8.83 -35.38
N ARG A 3 46.27 7.61 -34.97
CA ARG A 3 47.00 6.64 -35.82
C ARG A 3 46.35 5.26 -35.78
N LEU A 4 46.24 4.59 -36.93
CA LEU A 4 45.76 3.22 -37.08
C LEU A 4 46.89 2.37 -37.64
N GLU A 5 47.11 1.20 -37.04
CA GLU A 5 48.09 0.22 -37.47
C GLU A 5 47.39 -1.13 -37.69
N ASN A 6 47.32 -1.58 -38.94
CA ASN A 6 46.75 -2.87 -39.35
C ASN A 6 45.32 -3.14 -38.84
N VAL A 7 44.49 -2.12 -38.73
CA VAL A 7 43.14 -2.26 -38.15
C VAL A 7 42.21 -3.05 -39.08
N SER A 8 41.57 -4.10 -38.56
CA SER A 8 40.60 -4.93 -39.29
C SER A 8 39.28 -5.09 -38.53
N LYS A 9 38.17 -5.10 -39.27
CA LYS A 9 36.81 -5.22 -38.70
C LYS A 9 36.02 -6.34 -39.37
N TYR A 10 35.44 -7.22 -38.55
CA TYR A 10 34.54 -8.29 -38.97
C TYR A 10 33.12 -8.03 -38.44
N TYR A 11 32.12 -8.20 -39.29
CA TYR A 11 30.72 -8.27 -38.88
C TYR A 11 30.20 -9.69 -39.02
N TYR A 12 29.52 -10.16 -37.98
CA TYR A 12 28.92 -11.48 -37.91
C TYR A 12 27.41 -11.36 -38.08
N SER A 13 26.83 -12.03 -39.07
CA SER A 13 25.38 -12.09 -39.31
C SER A 13 24.96 -13.53 -39.54
N GLY A 14 24.42 -14.16 -38.50
CA GLY A 14 24.14 -15.60 -38.48
C GLY A 14 25.41 -16.41 -38.72
N TYR A 15 25.45 -17.14 -39.84
CA TYR A 15 26.63 -17.93 -40.25
C TYR A 15 27.57 -17.18 -41.21
N ASN A 16 27.24 -15.94 -41.59
CA ASN A 16 28.06 -15.16 -42.53
C ASN A 16 29.01 -14.24 -41.75
N ILE A 17 30.28 -14.26 -42.15
CA ILE A 17 31.31 -13.34 -41.66
C ILE A 17 31.66 -12.40 -42.81
N VAL A 18 31.46 -11.10 -42.61
CA VAL A 18 31.81 -10.07 -43.58
C VAL A 18 33.01 -9.29 -43.05
N LEU A 19 34.10 -9.32 -43.80
CA LEU A 19 35.29 -8.51 -43.51
C LEU A 19 35.07 -7.09 -44.05
N ALA A 20 34.78 -6.15 -43.14
CA ALA A 20 34.41 -4.78 -43.48
C ALA A 20 35.61 -3.83 -43.63
N LEU A 21 36.72 -4.10 -42.92
CA LEU A 21 37.98 -3.36 -43.04
C LEU A 21 39.15 -4.34 -43.01
N ARG A 22 40.15 -4.12 -43.88
CA ARG A 22 41.30 -5.00 -44.07
C ARG A 22 42.59 -4.24 -43.80
N LYS A 23 43.19 -4.47 -42.62
CA LYS A 23 44.53 -3.96 -42.23
C LYS A 23 44.76 -2.49 -42.60
N ILE A 24 43.83 -1.62 -42.21
CA ILE A 24 43.90 -0.18 -42.47
C ILE A 24 45.09 0.42 -41.71
N ASN A 25 45.93 1.18 -42.43
CA ASN A 25 47.05 1.93 -41.87
C ASN A 25 46.88 3.41 -42.28
N LEU A 26 46.60 4.27 -41.31
CA LEU A 26 46.34 5.70 -41.54
C LEU A 26 46.86 6.52 -40.35
N GLU A 27 47.33 7.73 -40.60
CA GLU A 27 47.73 8.70 -39.57
C GLU A 27 47.08 10.05 -39.88
N PHE A 28 46.48 10.66 -38.86
CA PHE A 28 45.81 11.96 -38.95
C PHE A 28 46.43 12.96 -37.99
N LYS A 29 46.47 14.23 -38.41
CA LYS A 29 47.09 15.34 -37.69
C LYS A 29 46.08 16.45 -37.41
N ILE A 30 46.31 17.23 -36.36
CA ILE A 30 45.51 18.46 -36.13
C ILE A 30 45.79 19.44 -37.27
N GLY A 31 44.77 20.20 -37.68
CA GLY A 31 44.88 21.12 -38.82
C GLY A 31 44.42 20.50 -40.14
N GLU A 32 44.14 19.19 -40.17
CA GLU A 32 43.69 18.49 -41.38
C GLU A 32 42.16 18.54 -41.54
N PHE A 33 41.73 18.84 -42.75
CA PHE A 33 40.39 18.56 -43.25
C PHE A 33 40.47 17.36 -44.21
N VAL A 34 40.09 16.18 -43.75
CA VAL A 34 40.25 14.93 -44.49
C VAL A 34 38.92 14.44 -45.07
N ALA A 35 38.94 14.17 -46.37
CA ALA A 35 37.81 13.63 -47.12
C ALA A 35 37.96 12.11 -47.31
N ILE A 36 37.05 11.32 -46.74
CA ILE A 36 37.00 9.87 -46.94
C ILE A 36 35.89 9.54 -47.94
N THR A 37 36.27 8.94 -49.06
CA THR A 37 35.40 8.69 -50.24
C THR A 37 35.40 7.22 -50.65
N GLY A 38 34.41 6.79 -51.44
CA GLY A 38 34.29 5.39 -51.89
C GLY A 38 32.84 4.96 -52.12
N GLU A 39 32.64 3.84 -52.79
CA GLU A 39 31.31 3.29 -53.11
C GLU A 39 30.53 2.86 -51.85
N SER A 40 29.21 2.71 -51.97
CA SER A 40 28.40 2.20 -50.86
C SER A 40 28.87 0.80 -50.46
N GLY A 41 28.98 0.54 -49.16
CA GLY A 41 29.50 -0.72 -48.64
C GLY A 41 31.04 -0.85 -48.61
N SER A 42 31.81 0.15 -49.04
CA SER A 42 33.29 0.07 -49.05
C SER A 42 33.99 0.13 -47.68
N GLY A 43 33.23 0.26 -46.57
CA GLY A 43 33.77 0.33 -45.21
C GLY A 43 33.93 1.74 -44.63
N LYS A 44 33.54 2.81 -45.35
CA LYS A 44 33.69 4.22 -44.89
C LYS A 44 33.10 4.49 -43.50
N SER A 45 31.81 4.23 -43.32
CA SER A 45 31.15 4.46 -42.02
C SER A 45 31.69 3.51 -40.94
N THR A 46 32.13 2.31 -41.30
CA THR A 46 32.80 1.38 -40.37
C THR A 46 34.11 1.98 -39.85
N LEU A 47 34.95 2.50 -40.75
CA LEU A 47 36.18 3.20 -40.37
C LEU A 47 35.86 4.41 -39.48
N LEU A 48 34.88 5.21 -39.87
CA LEU A 48 34.42 6.37 -39.10
C LEU A 48 33.97 6.02 -37.68
N ASN A 49 33.26 4.91 -37.54
CA ASN A 49 32.78 4.39 -36.26
C ASN A 49 33.91 3.89 -35.36
N ILE A 50 34.95 3.29 -35.93
CA ILE A 50 36.14 2.85 -35.18
C ILE A 50 36.96 4.07 -34.73
N LEU A 51 37.20 5.03 -35.64
CA LEU A 51 37.91 6.28 -35.32
C LEU A 51 37.23 7.05 -34.17
N SER A 52 35.90 7.10 -34.21
CA SER A 52 35.09 7.76 -33.18
C SER A 52 34.89 6.92 -31.91
N GLY A 53 35.37 5.67 -31.88
CA GLY A 53 35.16 4.75 -30.77
C GLY A 53 33.69 4.37 -30.54
N LEU A 54 32.82 4.52 -31.54
CA LEU A 54 31.43 4.07 -31.49
C LEU A 54 31.30 2.56 -31.77
N ASP A 55 32.28 1.98 -32.47
CA ASP A 55 32.43 0.54 -32.68
C ASP A 55 33.84 0.08 -32.26
N THR A 56 33.99 -1.22 -32.04
CA THR A 56 35.26 -1.88 -31.74
C THR A 56 35.82 -2.55 -33.00
N TYR A 57 37.04 -3.08 -32.92
CA TYR A 57 37.70 -3.81 -34.00
C TYR A 57 38.40 -5.05 -33.43
N GLU A 58 38.67 -6.05 -34.27
CA GLU A 58 39.16 -7.36 -33.82
C GLU A 58 40.68 -7.53 -33.99
N ASP A 59 41.32 -6.79 -34.89
CA ASP A 59 42.78 -6.86 -35.12
C ASP A 59 43.37 -5.47 -35.39
N GLY A 60 44.67 -5.30 -35.11
CA GLY A 60 45.42 -4.06 -35.24
C GLY A 60 45.44 -3.20 -33.97
N LYS A 61 45.86 -1.93 -34.13
CA LYS A 61 45.94 -0.95 -33.05
C LYS A 61 45.49 0.43 -33.46
N VAL A 62 44.89 1.17 -32.52
CA VAL A 62 44.54 2.58 -32.67
C VAL A 62 45.24 3.37 -31.58
N PHE A 63 45.81 4.52 -31.94
CA PHE A 63 46.51 5.43 -31.04
C PHE A 63 45.86 6.82 -31.08
N ILE A 64 45.77 7.47 -29.92
CA ILE A 64 45.43 8.88 -29.76
C ILE A 64 46.54 9.57 -28.97
N ASN A 65 47.16 10.62 -29.51
CA ASN A 65 48.33 11.27 -28.90
C ASN A 65 49.41 10.25 -28.46
N GLU A 66 49.75 9.32 -29.34
CA GLU A 66 50.67 8.19 -29.10
C GLU A 66 50.24 7.18 -28.02
N LYS A 67 49.07 7.35 -27.40
CA LYS A 67 48.51 6.39 -26.44
C LYS A 67 47.68 5.34 -27.16
N ASP A 68 48.05 4.07 -26.99
CA ASP A 68 47.29 2.92 -27.48
C ASP A 68 45.93 2.83 -26.79
N ILE A 69 44.85 2.81 -27.58
CA ILE A 69 43.45 2.72 -27.10
C ILE A 69 42.80 1.37 -27.42
N SER A 70 43.55 0.40 -27.95
CA SER A 70 43.04 -0.87 -28.47
C SER A 70 42.40 -1.77 -27.41
N HIS A 71 42.82 -1.61 -26.16
CA HIS A 71 42.33 -2.41 -25.02
C HIS A 71 41.46 -1.60 -24.06
N TYR A 72 40.93 -0.46 -24.51
CA TYR A 72 40.02 0.33 -23.67
C TYR A 72 38.75 -0.46 -23.36
N SER A 73 38.39 -0.47 -22.07
CA SER A 73 37.09 -0.88 -21.60
C SER A 73 35.97 0.03 -22.16
N VAL A 74 34.71 -0.38 -22.02
CA VAL A 74 33.56 0.43 -22.43
C VAL A 74 33.57 1.82 -21.77
N ASP A 75 33.94 1.89 -20.50
CA ASP A 75 34.03 3.15 -19.74
C ASP A 75 35.20 4.02 -20.25
N GLU A 76 36.33 3.42 -20.59
CA GLU A 76 37.47 4.16 -21.17
C GLU A 76 37.19 4.66 -22.60
N LEU A 77 36.46 3.89 -23.41
CA LEU A 77 35.95 4.36 -24.71
C LEU A 77 34.92 5.48 -24.56
N GLU A 78 34.07 5.45 -23.52
CA GLU A 78 33.18 6.55 -23.17
C GLU A 78 33.97 7.83 -22.84
N ASN A 79 35.07 7.70 -22.08
CA ASN A 79 35.97 8.82 -21.78
C ASN A 79 36.69 9.34 -23.04
N TYR A 80 37.22 8.44 -23.88
CA TYR A 80 37.81 8.79 -25.17
C TYR A 80 36.85 9.60 -26.04
N ARG A 81 35.60 9.15 -26.14
CA ARG A 81 34.57 9.88 -26.87
C ARG A 81 34.31 11.24 -26.26
N ARG A 82 34.16 11.32 -24.94
CA ARG A 82 33.88 12.58 -24.25
C ARG A 82 34.97 13.62 -24.47
N ASP A 83 36.22 13.19 -24.40
CA ASP A 83 37.37 14.09 -24.29
C ASP A 83 37.94 14.47 -25.67
N TYR A 84 37.88 13.57 -26.68
CA TYR A 84 38.57 13.78 -27.96
C TYR A 84 37.65 13.89 -29.18
N ILE A 85 36.47 13.24 -29.17
CA ILE A 85 35.67 13.04 -30.39
C ILE A 85 34.40 13.89 -30.39
N GLY A 86 34.17 14.67 -31.43
CA GLY A 86 32.89 15.30 -31.76
C GLY A 86 32.27 14.63 -32.97
N PHE A 87 31.00 14.20 -32.87
CA PHE A 87 30.35 13.49 -33.97
C PHE A 87 29.23 14.32 -34.60
N VAL A 88 29.26 14.45 -35.92
CA VAL A 88 28.22 15.07 -36.73
C VAL A 88 27.58 13.96 -37.59
N PHE A 89 26.36 13.56 -37.22
CA PHE A 89 25.62 12.49 -37.89
C PHE A 89 24.80 13.01 -39.08
N GLN A 90 24.58 12.15 -40.08
CA GLN A 90 23.70 12.41 -41.22
C GLN A 90 22.24 12.73 -40.80
N ASP A 91 21.71 12.01 -39.81
CA ASP A 91 20.34 12.20 -39.29
C ASP A 91 20.24 13.26 -38.17
N TYR A 92 21.25 14.13 -38.04
CA TYR A 92 21.38 15.21 -37.04
C TYR A 92 21.48 14.74 -35.56
N ASN A 93 20.80 13.67 -35.15
CA ASN A 93 20.76 13.15 -33.77
C ASN A 93 20.57 14.26 -32.71
N ILE A 94 19.45 14.99 -32.82
CA ILE A 94 19.08 16.12 -31.96
C ILE A 94 17.97 15.76 -30.98
N ILE A 95 17.92 16.43 -29.83
CA ILE A 95 16.79 16.28 -28.90
C ILE A 95 15.68 17.19 -29.39
N ASP A 96 14.69 16.59 -30.05
CA ASP A 96 13.61 17.29 -30.75
C ASP A 96 12.76 18.17 -29.81
N SER A 97 12.64 17.76 -28.54
CA SER A 97 11.88 18.47 -27.50
C SER A 97 12.58 19.74 -26.99
N TYR A 98 13.89 19.85 -27.19
CA TYR A 98 14.72 20.94 -26.69
C TYR A 98 14.76 22.11 -27.68
N THR A 99 15.03 23.31 -27.18
CA THR A 99 15.38 24.46 -28.02
C THR A 99 16.79 24.36 -28.59
N VAL A 100 17.13 25.21 -29.57
CA VAL A 100 18.51 25.37 -30.06
C VAL A 100 19.45 25.65 -28.89
N TYR A 101 19.09 26.61 -28.02
CA TYR A 101 19.87 26.94 -26.83
C TYR A 101 20.06 25.72 -25.92
N GLN A 102 18.99 24.99 -25.62
CA GLN A 102 19.05 23.84 -24.71
C GLN A 102 19.90 22.69 -25.27
N ASN A 103 19.85 22.44 -26.59
CA ASN A 103 20.70 21.41 -27.22
C ASN A 103 22.19 21.75 -27.11
N VAL A 104 22.57 23.03 -27.26
CA VAL A 104 23.97 23.47 -27.17
C VAL A 104 24.42 23.56 -25.70
N GLU A 105 23.61 24.15 -24.82
CA GLU A 105 23.87 24.26 -23.37
C GLU A 105 24.03 22.88 -22.71
N MET A 106 23.29 21.87 -23.18
CA MET A 106 23.38 20.51 -22.66
C MET A 106 24.77 19.91 -22.85
N ALA A 107 25.42 20.12 -24.00
CA ALA A 107 26.79 19.65 -24.21
C ALA A 107 27.76 20.29 -23.20
N LEU A 108 27.64 21.60 -22.96
CA LEU A 108 28.43 22.30 -21.94
C LEU A 108 28.13 21.82 -20.51
N THR A 109 26.88 21.42 -20.24
CA THR A 109 26.46 20.85 -18.95
C THR A 109 27.09 19.49 -18.69
N VAL A 110 27.10 18.61 -19.70
CA VAL A 110 27.76 17.32 -19.62
C VAL A 110 29.27 17.52 -19.41
N GLN A 111 29.85 18.53 -20.07
CA GLN A 111 31.23 18.98 -19.86
C GLN A 111 31.43 19.82 -18.58
N GLY A 112 30.54 19.75 -17.58
CA GLY A 112 30.80 20.25 -16.23
C GLY A 112 30.95 21.78 -16.07
N TYR A 113 30.72 22.57 -17.12
CA TYR A 113 30.86 24.03 -17.08
C TYR A 113 29.93 24.68 -16.04
N ALA A 114 30.39 25.76 -15.41
CA ALA A 114 29.55 26.53 -14.48
C ALA A 114 28.33 27.15 -15.20
N LYS A 115 27.21 27.32 -14.49
CA LYS A 115 25.93 27.76 -15.08
C LYS A 115 26.04 29.06 -15.90
N GLU A 116 26.72 30.06 -15.37
CA GLU A 116 26.91 31.36 -16.05
C GLU A 116 27.80 31.23 -17.29
N GLU A 117 28.88 30.44 -17.20
CA GLU A 117 29.77 30.19 -18.33
C GLU A 117 29.07 29.38 -19.43
N ARG A 118 28.23 28.41 -19.06
CA ARG A 118 27.39 27.64 -19.99
C ARG A 118 26.51 28.55 -20.82
N GLN A 119 25.81 29.48 -20.17
CA GLN A 119 24.91 30.39 -20.86
C GLN A 119 25.67 31.29 -21.84
N ARG A 120 26.77 31.89 -21.40
CA ARG A 120 27.60 32.76 -22.27
C ARG A 120 28.13 32.00 -23.47
N LYS A 121 28.81 30.87 -23.25
CA LYS A 121 29.41 30.06 -24.32
C LYS A 121 28.36 29.48 -25.28
N ALA A 122 27.22 29.02 -24.77
CA ALA A 122 26.15 28.52 -25.62
C ALA A 122 25.68 29.60 -26.61
N LEU A 123 25.50 30.83 -26.13
CA LEU A 123 25.08 31.94 -26.98
C LEU A 123 26.15 32.32 -28.01
N GLU A 124 27.43 32.34 -27.63
CA GLU A 124 28.55 32.58 -28.56
C GLU A 124 28.62 31.52 -29.67
N LEU A 125 28.46 30.24 -29.31
CA LEU A 125 28.48 29.14 -30.27
C LEU A 125 27.27 29.16 -31.21
N ILE A 126 26.10 29.50 -30.69
CA ILE A 126 24.87 29.66 -31.49
C ILE A 126 25.02 30.83 -32.47
N ASP A 127 25.69 31.91 -32.06
CA ASP A 127 25.99 33.05 -32.92
C ASP A 127 27.00 32.70 -34.01
N LYS A 128 28.06 31.97 -33.66
CA LYS A 128 29.07 31.48 -34.61
C LYS A 128 28.46 30.65 -35.75
N VAL A 129 27.39 29.91 -35.49
CA VAL A 129 26.67 29.12 -36.52
C VAL A 129 25.45 29.83 -37.12
N GLY A 130 25.26 31.12 -36.82
CA GLY A 130 24.20 31.95 -37.40
C GLY A 130 22.77 31.62 -36.94
N LEU A 131 22.60 31.03 -35.74
CA LEU A 131 21.30 30.58 -35.23
C LEU A 131 20.74 31.49 -34.10
N THR A 132 21.33 32.66 -33.85
CA THR A 132 20.96 33.57 -32.74
C THR A 132 19.48 33.90 -32.67
N LYS A 133 18.84 34.16 -33.83
CA LYS A 133 17.39 34.45 -33.90
C LYS A 133 16.51 33.25 -33.54
N LEU A 134 17.04 32.03 -33.70
CA LEU A 134 16.34 30.77 -33.48
C LEU A 134 16.70 30.12 -32.13
N LYS A 135 17.47 30.80 -31.26
CA LYS A 135 17.94 30.23 -29.98
C LYS A 135 16.83 29.61 -29.11
N ASN A 136 15.63 30.18 -29.15
CA ASN A 136 14.46 29.71 -28.37
C ASN A 136 13.52 28.79 -29.18
N GLN A 137 13.80 28.56 -30.46
CA GLN A 137 13.01 27.68 -31.32
C GLN A 137 13.30 26.22 -30.95
N ARG A 138 12.25 25.40 -30.86
CA ARG A 138 12.39 23.94 -30.67
C ARG A 138 13.05 23.30 -31.88
N ALA A 139 13.97 22.36 -31.63
CA ALA A 139 14.79 21.73 -32.66
C ALA A 139 13.95 21.00 -33.73
N ILE A 140 12.80 20.44 -33.35
CA ILE A 140 11.86 19.80 -34.28
C ILE A 140 11.36 20.76 -35.40
N LYS A 141 11.33 22.07 -35.15
CA LYS A 141 10.83 23.09 -36.08
C LYS A 141 11.90 23.69 -37.01
N LEU A 142 13.15 23.24 -36.91
CA LEU A 142 14.26 23.72 -37.74
C LEU A 142 14.27 23.02 -39.10
N SER A 143 14.75 23.73 -40.13
CA SER A 143 15.09 23.14 -41.43
C SER A 143 16.31 22.20 -41.31
N GLY A 144 16.56 21.36 -42.32
CA GLY A 144 17.72 20.44 -42.32
C GLY A 144 19.05 21.17 -42.12
N GLY A 145 19.28 22.27 -42.84
CA GLY A 145 20.51 23.06 -42.72
C GLY A 145 20.68 23.71 -41.35
N GLU A 146 19.59 24.21 -40.77
CA GLU A 146 19.59 24.75 -39.41
C GLU A 146 19.85 23.67 -38.35
N LYS A 147 19.28 22.47 -38.52
CA LYS A 147 19.58 21.31 -37.66
C LYS A 147 21.06 20.97 -37.72
N GLN A 148 21.65 20.93 -38.92
CA GLN A 148 23.07 20.62 -39.09
C GLN A 148 23.97 21.66 -38.40
N ARG A 149 23.68 22.95 -38.60
CA ARG A 149 24.40 24.03 -37.92
C ARG A 149 24.26 23.96 -36.39
N MET A 150 23.09 23.58 -35.88
CA MET A 150 22.86 23.35 -34.44
C MET A 150 23.70 22.17 -33.93
N VAL A 151 23.81 21.08 -34.69
CA VAL A 151 24.67 19.92 -34.36
C VAL A 151 26.13 20.33 -34.32
N ILE A 152 26.59 21.16 -35.26
CA ILE A 152 27.95 21.70 -35.27
C ILE A 152 28.18 22.56 -34.01
N ALA A 153 27.28 23.49 -33.67
CA ALA A 153 27.39 24.28 -32.44
C ALA A 153 27.44 23.41 -31.18
N ARG A 154 26.62 22.37 -31.10
CA ARG A 154 26.64 21.39 -29.99
C ARG A 154 27.96 20.60 -29.94
N THR A 155 28.51 20.26 -31.10
CA THR A 155 29.79 19.54 -31.21
C THR A 155 30.95 20.45 -30.80
N LEU A 156 30.90 21.73 -31.15
CA LEU A 156 31.85 22.74 -30.69
C LEU A 156 31.76 22.99 -29.19
N ALA A 157 30.56 22.98 -28.62
CA ALA A 157 30.33 23.06 -27.18
C ALA A 157 30.98 21.90 -26.40
N LYS A 158 31.21 20.76 -27.06
CA LYS A 158 31.94 19.64 -26.47
C LYS A 158 33.42 19.92 -26.25
N ASP A 159 33.98 20.91 -26.95
CA ASP A 159 35.39 21.32 -26.87
C ASP A 159 36.38 20.17 -27.16
N CYS A 160 36.06 19.36 -28.16
CA CYS A 160 36.85 18.22 -28.60
C CYS A 160 37.89 18.60 -29.67
N GLN A 161 38.91 17.76 -29.87
CA GLN A 161 40.03 17.97 -30.82
C GLN A 161 39.80 17.34 -32.19
N VAL A 162 38.94 16.32 -32.28
CA VAL A 162 38.65 15.58 -33.51
C VAL A 162 37.16 15.68 -33.79
N LEU A 163 36.80 16.24 -34.94
CA LEU A 163 35.45 16.21 -35.48
C LEU A 163 35.34 15.14 -36.55
N VAL A 164 34.34 14.30 -36.40
CA VAL A 164 34.05 13.17 -37.28
C VAL A 164 32.66 13.38 -37.85
N CYS A 165 32.54 13.46 -39.17
CA CYS A 165 31.31 13.82 -39.88
C CYS A 165 30.91 12.74 -40.87
N ASP A 166 29.72 12.17 -40.70
CA ASP A 166 29.13 11.21 -41.64
C ASP A 166 28.13 11.94 -42.53
N GLU A 167 28.47 12.12 -43.81
CA GLU A 167 27.68 12.83 -44.82
C GLU A 167 27.08 14.16 -44.36
N PRO A 168 27.89 15.15 -43.92
CA PRO A 168 27.39 16.35 -43.28
C PRO A 168 26.56 17.27 -44.20
N THR A 169 26.55 17.03 -45.51
CA THR A 169 25.85 17.81 -46.54
C THR A 169 24.80 17.01 -47.31
N GLY A 170 24.64 15.69 -47.05
CA GLY A 170 23.84 14.80 -47.90
C GLY A 170 22.35 15.16 -47.99
N ASN A 171 21.80 15.74 -46.92
CA ASN A 171 20.37 16.11 -46.83
C ASN A 171 20.12 17.62 -46.99
N LEU A 172 21.07 18.38 -47.53
CA LEU A 172 21.04 19.84 -47.55
C LEU A 172 20.99 20.41 -48.98
N ASP A 173 20.36 21.58 -49.13
CA ASP A 173 20.46 22.36 -50.36
C ASP A 173 21.88 22.93 -50.56
N VAL A 174 22.22 23.32 -51.78
CA VAL A 174 23.57 23.78 -52.16
C VAL A 174 24.05 24.97 -51.30
N ALA A 175 23.18 25.92 -50.97
CA ALA A 175 23.55 27.10 -50.19
C ALA A 175 23.81 26.72 -48.72
N SER A 176 22.94 25.88 -48.14
CA SER A 176 23.10 25.33 -46.79
C SER A 176 24.34 24.44 -46.67
N SER A 177 24.61 23.59 -47.66
CA SER A 177 25.81 22.75 -47.74
C SER A 177 27.08 23.59 -47.71
N LYS A 178 27.13 24.66 -48.52
CA LYS A 178 28.27 25.58 -48.53
C LYS A 178 28.51 26.20 -47.15
N GLN A 179 27.47 26.70 -46.49
CA GLN A 179 27.59 27.28 -45.15
C GLN A 179 28.12 26.27 -44.12
N VAL A 180 27.68 25.01 -44.19
CA VAL A 180 28.15 23.95 -43.31
C VAL A 180 29.63 23.62 -43.57
N LEU A 181 30.04 23.52 -44.83
CA LEU A 181 31.43 23.26 -45.21
C LEU A 181 32.35 24.42 -44.85
N ASP A 182 31.92 25.67 -45.05
CA ASP A 182 32.67 26.87 -44.62
C ASP A 182 32.91 26.84 -43.10
N LEU A 183 31.89 26.47 -42.31
CA LEU A 183 32.02 26.30 -40.87
C LEU A 183 33.01 25.18 -40.50
N LEU A 184 32.88 24.00 -41.10
CA LEU A 184 33.78 22.88 -40.83
C LEU A 184 35.23 23.18 -41.23
N HIS A 185 35.42 23.90 -42.34
CA HIS A 185 36.74 24.32 -42.78
C HIS A 185 37.38 25.32 -41.80
N GLU A 186 36.61 26.28 -41.30
CA GLU A 186 37.10 27.19 -40.26
C GLU A 186 37.51 26.44 -38.99
N ILE A 187 36.75 25.40 -38.60
CA ILE A 187 37.05 24.54 -37.45
C ILE A 187 38.29 23.67 -37.69
N SER A 188 38.57 23.28 -38.94
CA SER A 188 39.73 22.45 -39.25
C SER A 188 41.07 23.16 -39.08
N LYS A 189 41.09 24.48 -38.85
CA LYS A 189 42.33 25.25 -38.64
C LYS A 189 43.00 24.95 -37.30
N ASP A 190 42.22 24.60 -36.29
CA ASP A 190 42.67 24.29 -34.92
C ASP A 190 42.34 22.85 -34.50
N LYS A 191 41.63 22.09 -35.32
CA LYS A 191 41.13 20.74 -35.02
C LYS A 191 41.32 19.80 -36.19
N LEU A 192 41.27 18.50 -35.93
CA LEU A 192 41.18 17.50 -36.99
C LEU A 192 39.71 17.34 -37.41
N VAL A 193 39.39 17.51 -38.69
CA VAL A 193 38.05 17.30 -39.24
C VAL A 193 38.10 16.18 -40.27
N ILE A 194 37.37 15.09 -40.02
CA ILE A 194 37.26 13.94 -40.92
C ILE A 194 35.83 13.87 -41.44
N VAL A 195 35.66 13.95 -42.76
CA VAL A 195 34.35 13.94 -43.43
C VAL A 195 34.26 12.72 -44.33
N VAL A 196 33.25 11.87 -44.10
CA VAL A 196 32.83 10.85 -45.06
C VAL A 196 31.81 11.47 -46.02
N THR A 197 32.05 11.35 -47.32
CA THR A 197 31.13 11.83 -48.36
C THR A 197 31.21 10.97 -49.62
N HIS A 198 30.10 10.94 -50.36
CA HIS A 198 30.05 10.42 -51.72
C HIS A 198 30.30 11.49 -52.79
N ASP A 199 30.12 12.77 -52.45
CA ASP A 199 30.35 13.90 -53.34
C ASP A 199 31.65 14.60 -52.93
N PHE A 200 32.76 14.19 -53.56
CA PHE A 200 34.06 14.82 -53.33
C PHE A 200 34.14 16.21 -53.95
N ASP A 201 33.48 16.44 -55.09
CA ASP A 201 33.60 17.69 -55.82
C ASP A 201 33.07 18.88 -55.00
N ALA A 202 32.00 18.65 -54.22
CA ALA A 202 31.47 19.66 -53.29
C ALA A 202 32.46 20.07 -52.18
N ILE A 203 33.35 19.16 -51.74
CA ILE A 203 34.26 19.40 -50.61
C ILE A 203 35.71 19.64 -51.02
N LYS A 204 36.05 19.42 -52.29
CA LYS A 204 37.40 19.46 -52.83
C LYS A 204 38.16 20.74 -52.50
N GLN A 205 37.49 21.89 -52.51
CA GLN A 205 38.09 23.20 -52.21
C GLN A 205 38.49 23.39 -50.73
N TYR A 206 37.97 22.55 -49.83
CA TYR A 206 38.24 22.61 -48.39
C TYR A 206 39.16 21.50 -47.92
N ALA A 207 39.25 20.39 -48.67
CA ALA A 207 39.94 19.18 -48.26
C ALA A 207 41.47 19.35 -48.36
N THR A 208 42.15 19.17 -47.24
CA THR A 208 43.62 19.05 -47.19
C THR A 208 44.11 17.71 -47.74
N ARG A 209 43.32 16.65 -47.55
CA ARG A 209 43.69 15.28 -47.90
C ARG A 209 42.45 14.49 -48.31
N LYS A 210 42.61 13.59 -49.27
CA LYS A 210 41.58 12.68 -49.76
C LYS A 210 42.04 11.24 -49.59
N ILE A 211 41.20 10.45 -48.94
CA ILE A 211 41.39 9.01 -48.77
C ILE A 211 40.24 8.30 -49.51
N ARG A 212 40.55 7.30 -50.33
CA ARG A 212 39.54 6.49 -51.01
C ARG A 212 39.58 5.05 -50.50
N LEU A 213 38.42 4.57 -50.06
CA LEU A 213 38.20 3.19 -49.61
C LEU A 213 37.50 2.37 -50.69
N TYR A 214 37.98 1.15 -50.90
CA TYR A 214 37.37 0.15 -51.77
C TYR A 214 37.53 -1.24 -51.15
N ASP A 215 36.42 -1.98 -51.05
CA ASP A 215 36.36 -3.34 -50.44
C ASP A 215 37.08 -3.46 -49.06
N GLY A 216 36.98 -2.41 -48.24
CA GLY A 216 37.60 -2.36 -46.91
C GLY A 216 39.10 -2.05 -46.90
N GLU A 217 39.70 -1.67 -48.02
CA GLU A 217 41.11 -1.28 -48.15
C GLU A 217 41.27 0.18 -48.59
N VAL A 218 42.37 0.83 -48.17
CA VAL A 218 42.75 2.16 -48.65
C VAL A 218 43.44 2.01 -50.01
N ILE A 219 42.86 2.58 -51.05
CA ILE A 219 43.39 2.51 -52.42
C ILE A 219 43.97 3.84 -52.93
N GLU A 220 43.65 4.95 -52.27
CA GLU A 220 44.10 6.31 -52.61
C GLU A 220 44.29 7.10 -51.31
N ASP A 221 45.37 7.87 -51.22
CA ASP A 221 45.70 8.69 -50.06
C ASP A 221 46.52 9.92 -50.51
N ASP A 222 45.80 10.91 -51.04
CA ASP A 222 46.36 12.05 -51.75
C ASP A 222 46.23 13.35 -50.93
N ILE A 223 47.30 14.15 -50.89
CA ILE A 223 47.32 15.49 -50.29
C ILE A 223 46.92 16.51 -51.36
N TYR A 224 45.91 17.35 -51.07
CA TYR A 224 45.36 18.36 -51.96
C TYR A 224 45.76 19.79 -51.56
N HIS A 225 45.65 20.10 -50.27
CA HIS A 225 46.01 21.40 -49.70
C HIS A 225 46.85 21.18 -48.43
N ASP A 226 47.80 22.08 -48.19
CA ASP A 226 48.62 22.00 -46.98
C ASP A 226 47.76 22.19 -45.73
N ALA A 227 47.98 21.34 -44.73
CA ALA A 227 47.35 21.49 -43.42
C ALA A 227 47.85 22.76 -42.74
N ILE A 228 46.92 23.50 -42.11
CA ILE A 228 47.27 24.71 -41.36
C ILE A 228 47.71 24.26 -39.97
N THR A 229 49.02 24.16 -39.75
CA THR A 229 49.58 23.81 -38.44
C THR A 229 49.50 25.00 -37.47
N THR A 230 48.62 24.92 -36.48
CA THR A 230 48.75 25.68 -35.24
C THR A 230 49.47 24.79 -34.21
N THR A 231 50.55 25.31 -33.62
CA THR A 231 51.53 24.55 -32.80
C THR A 231 51.16 24.45 -31.31
N ASP A 232 49.92 24.75 -30.94
CA ASP A 232 49.54 24.72 -29.53
C ASP A 232 49.03 23.33 -29.14
N ASP A 233 49.71 22.70 -28.18
CA ASP A 233 49.19 21.53 -27.46
C ASP A 233 47.87 21.95 -26.81
N ILE A 234 46.75 21.54 -27.39
CA ILE A 234 45.43 21.77 -26.80
C ILE A 234 45.32 20.81 -25.60
N PRO A 235 45.29 21.29 -24.34
CA PRO A 235 45.16 20.41 -23.21
C PRO A 235 43.77 19.75 -23.22
N SER A 236 43.72 18.42 -23.19
CA SER A 236 42.45 17.70 -22.99
C SER A 236 41.97 17.94 -21.57
N LYS A 237 40.88 18.69 -21.40
CA LYS A 237 40.25 18.87 -20.09
C LYS A 237 39.27 17.72 -19.85
N SER A 238 39.48 16.98 -18.76
CA SER A 238 38.53 15.99 -18.30
C SER A 238 37.47 16.69 -17.46
N TYR A 239 36.22 16.68 -17.93
CA TYR A 239 35.10 17.30 -17.23
C TYR A 239 34.15 16.26 -16.65
N TYR A 240 33.62 16.55 -15.46
CA TYR A 240 32.66 15.70 -14.75
C TYR A 240 31.33 16.43 -14.54
N THR A 241 30.22 15.78 -14.89
CA THR A 241 28.88 16.31 -14.64
C THR A 241 28.55 16.25 -13.14
N ARG A 242 28.20 17.37 -12.51
CA ARG A 242 27.80 17.36 -11.09
C ARG A 242 26.43 16.74 -10.90
N PHE A 243 26.17 16.16 -9.73
CA PHE A 243 24.87 15.57 -9.40
C PHE A 243 23.71 16.59 -9.48
N ILE A 244 23.94 17.84 -9.06
CA ILE A 244 22.95 18.92 -9.18
C ILE A 244 22.61 19.22 -10.64
N ASP A 245 23.60 19.16 -11.53
CA ASP A 245 23.37 19.32 -12.97
C ASP A 245 22.52 18.18 -13.53
N MET A 246 22.69 16.95 -13.03
CA MET A 246 21.84 15.81 -13.40
C MET A 246 20.39 16.03 -12.98
N ILE A 247 20.12 16.50 -11.76
CA ILE A 247 18.76 16.85 -11.31
C ILE A 247 18.15 17.90 -12.24
N GLY A 248 18.91 18.95 -12.58
CA GLY A 248 18.46 20.00 -13.49
C GLY A 248 18.08 19.48 -14.88
N ILE A 249 18.89 18.58 -15.45
CA ILE A 249 18.60 17.95 -16.74
C ILE A 249 17.37 17.04 -16.63
N SER A 250 17.30 16.18 -15.61
CA SER A 250 16.17 15.27 -15.40
C SER A 250 14.85 16.04 -15.26
N ASN A 251 14.85 17.12 -14.49
CA ASN A 251 13.68 17.99 -14.34
C ASN A 251 13.25 18.58 -15.71
N ARG A 252 14.21 19.07 -16.50
CA ARG A 252 13.94 19.59 -17.84
C ARG A 252 13.40 18.50 -18.77
N ASN A 253 13.91 17.27 -18.70
CA ASN A 253 13.45 16.13 -19.49
C ASN A 253 12.02 15.71 -19.15
N VAL A 254 11.60 15.88 -17.88
CA VAL A 254 10.21 15.62 -17.47
C VAL A 254 9.28 16.64 -18.11
N PHE A 255 9.64 17.94 -18.09
CA PHE A 255 8.75 18.99 -18.60
C PHE A 255 8.85 19.24 -20.11
N SER A 256 9.88 18.76 -20.80
CA SER A 256 10.04 18.95 -22.26
C SER A 256 9.06 18.10 -23.08
N VAL A 257 8.58 16.99 -22.52
CA VAL A 257 7.65 16.04 -23.16
C VAL A 257 6.34 15.88 -22.37
N PRO A 258 5.55 16.95 -22.20
CA PRO A 258 4.44 16.98 -21.24
C PRO A 258 3.41 15.87 -21.48
N LYS A 259 3.10 15.51 -22.73
CA LYS A 259 2.16 14.42 -23.04
C LYS A 259 2.63 13.06 -22.51
N LYS A 260 3.92 12.74 -22.67
CA LYS A 260 4.52 11.49 -22.19
C LYS A 260 4.60 11.46 -20.67
N SER A 261 4.96 12.60 -20.07
CA SER A 261 5.02 12.75 -18.62
C SER A 261 3.64 12.65 -17.98
N MET A 262 2.61 13.29 -18.54
CA MET A 262 1.23 13.16 -18.05
C MET A 262 0.72 11.72 -18.14
N PHE A 263 0.96 11.04 -19.26
CA PHE A 263 0.59 9.63 -19.39
C PHE A 263 1.29 8.77 -18.33
N THR A 264 2.58 9.02 -18.11
CA THR A 264 3.35 8.35 -17.05
C THR A 264 2.76 8.61 -15.67
N MET A 265 2.45 9.86 -15.36
CA MET A 265 1.87 10.25 -14.08
C MET A 265 0.50 9.61 -13.87
N LEU A 266 -0.32 9.48 -14.93
CA LEU A 266 -1.62 8.81 -14.88
C LEU A 266 -1.47 7.32 -14.54
N VAL A 267 -0.51 6.62 -15.13
CA VAL A 267 -0.31 5.20 -14.78
C VAL A 267 0.29 5.07 -13.38
N LEU A 268 1.21 5.95 -13.00
CA LEU A 268 1.74 5.99 -11.63
C LEU A 268 0.65 6.34 -10.60
N SER A 269 -0.33 7.19 -10.92
CA SER A 269 -1.42 7.50 -9.99
C SER A 269 -2.30 6.29 -9.77
N PHE A 270 -2.60 5.52 -10.81
CA PHE A 270 -3.32 4.25 -10.65
C PHE A 270 -2.56 3.28 -9.74
N LEU A 271 -1.24 3.16 -9.94
CA LEU A 271 -0.38 2.31 -9.11
C LEU A 271 -0.38 2.77 -7.64
N ILE A 272 -0.22 4.07 -7.38
CA ILE A 272 -0.22 4.63 -6.02
C ILE A 272 -1.59 4.46 -5.37
N ILE A 273 -2.68 4.84 -6.04
CA ILE A 273 -4.05 4.70 -5.51
C ILE A 273 -4.36 3.24 -5.21
N PHE A 274 -4.05 2.33 -6.13
CA PHE A 274 -4.27 0.90 -5.93
C PHE A 274 -3.46 0.36 -4.74
N THR A 275 -2.20 0.78 -4.58
CA THR A 275 -1.36 0.37 -3.46
C THR A 275 -1.92 0.90 -2.14
N LEU A 276 -2.32 2.18 -2.07
CA LEU A 276 -2.94 2.78 -0.89
C LEU A 276 -4.24 2.04 -0.53
N TYR A 277 -5.13 1.86 -1.51
CA TYR A 277 -6.40 1.16 -1.30
C TYR A 277 -6.21 -0.26 -0.78
N SER A 278 -5.31 -1.01 -1.41
CA SER A 278 -5.11 -2.41 -1.03
C SER A 278 -4.34 -2.58 0.28
N TYR A 279 -3.38 -1.71 0.59
CA TYR A 279 -2.73 -1.70 1.90
C TYR A 279 -3.74 -1.38 3.01
N GLY A 280 -4.60 -0.38 2.78
CA GLY A 280 -5.58 0.00 3.79
C GLY A 280 -6.72 -0.99 3.97
N ASN A 281 -7.17 -1.65 2.90
CA ASN A 281 -8.04 -2.82 3.05
C ASN A 281 -7.37 -3.95 3.83
N GLY A 282 -6.05 -4.15 3.64
CA GLY A 282 -5.29 -5.11 4.43
C GLY A 282 -5.29 -4.78 5.92
N ILE A 283 -5.12 -3.50 6.29
CA ILE A 283 -5.21 -3.04 7.67
C ILE A 283 -6.63 -3.24 8.23
N ILE A 284 -7.65 -2.86 7.48
CA ILE A 284 -9.06 -3.04 7.89
C ILE A 284 -9.34 -4.51 8.15
N GLU A 285 -8.96 -5.40 7.23
CA GLU A 285 -9.19 -6.83 7.35
C GLU A 285 -8.43 -7.47 8.52
N LEU A 286 -7.20 -7.02 8.79
CA LEU A 286 -6.41 -7.46 9.96
C LEU A 286 -6.98 -6.96 11.29
N ASN A 287 -7.77 -5.89 11.27
CA ASN A 287 -8.37 -5.30 12.46
C ASN A 287 -9.82 -5.72 12.68
N LYS A 288 -10.50 -6.39 11.73
CA LYS A 288 -11.87 -6.92 11.91
C LYS A 288 -11.95 -7.89 13.09
N PRO A 289 -13.09 -7.94 13.82
CA PRO A 289 -13.30 -8.95 14.86
C PRO A 289 -13.26 -10.34 14.23
N TYR A 290 -12.79 -11.34 14.97
CA TYR A 290 -12.82 -12.72 14.48
C TYR A 290 -14.26 -13.27 14.45
N THR A 291 -15.08 -12.87 15.42
CA THR A 291 -16.49 -13.24 15.56
C THR A 291 -17.32 -12.05 16.04
N ASP A 292 -18.61 -12.00 15.66
CA ASP A 292 -19.55 -10.95 16.08
C ASP A 292 -20.07 -11.16 17.53
N SER A 293 -19.92 -12.36 18.08
CA SER A 293 -20.15 -12.71 19.48
C SER A 293 -19.18 -13.82 19.89
N THR A 294 -18.98 -13.97 21.18
CA THR A 294 -18.22 -15.07 21.79
C THR A 294 -19.13 -15.80 22.78
N ARG A 295 -18.74 -16.98 23.26
CA ARG A 295 -19.43 -17.68 24.36
C ARG A 295 -19.61 -16.84 25.62
N TYR A 296 -18.78 -15.80 25.80
CA TYR A 296 -18.75 -14.96 27.00
C TYR A 296 -19.35 -13.56 26.80
N PHE A 297 -19.32 -13.05 25.56
CA PHE A 297 -19.75 -11.69 25.23
C PHE A 297 -20.61 -11.73 23.97
N GLU A 298 -21.89 -11.38 24.10
CA GLU A 298 -22.79 -11.21 22.96
C GLU A 298 -22.40 -9.99 22.12
N ASN A 299 -21.71 -9.01 22.70
CA ASN A 299 -21.27 -7.81 22.02
C ASN A 299 -19.74 -7.68 21.97
N THR A 300 -19.18 -8.02 20.81
CA THR A 300 -17.73 -7.91 20.55
C THR A 300 -17.35 -6.66 19.76
N ASP A 301 -18.09 -5.55 19.87
CA ASP A 301 -17.78 -4.32 19.12
C ASP A 301 -16.36 -3.81 19.37
N GLN A 302 -15.73 -3.27 18.33
CA GLN A 302 -14.33 -2.84 18.36
C GLN A 302 -14.07 -1.58 19.20
N SER A 303 -15.10 -0.81 19.49
CA SER A 303 -15.02 0.36 20.38
C SER A 303 -15.04 -0.01 21.86
N ARG A 304 -15.37 -1.26 22.19
CA ARG A 304 -15.52 -1.75 23.58
C ARG A 304 -14.21 -2.30 24.13
N LEU A 305 -13.70 -1.70 25.20
CA LEU A 305 -12.61 -2.23 26.02
C LEU A 305 -13.13 -2.56 27.40
N ILE A 306 -13.06 -3.84 27.78
CA ILE A 306 -13.46 -4.24 29.13
C ILE A 306 -12.29 -3.99 30.08
N VAL A 307 -12.57 -3.31 31.18
CA VAL A 307 -11.60 -2.94 32.21
C VAL A 307 -12.10 -3.41 33.57
N SER A 308 -11.25 -4.14 34.30
CA SER A 308 -11.52 -4.59 35.66
C SER A 308 -10.29 -4.44 36.54
N LYS A 309 -10.50 -4.40 37.86
CA LYS A 309 -9.40 -4.39 38.84
C LYS A 309 -8.92 -5.81 39.12
N TYR A 310 -7.66 -5.97 39.51
CA TYR A 310 -7.13 -7.30 39.89
C TYR A 310 -7.76 -7.86 41.18
N ASP A 311 -8.30 -6.99 42.03
CA ASP A 311 -8.94 -7.35 43.30
C ASP A 311 -10.47 -7.42 43.22
N ASN A 312 -11.04 -7.26 42.02
CA ASN A 312 -12.49 -7.24 41.75
C ASN A 312 -13.29 -6.27 42.63
N THR A 313 -12.67 -5.16 43.07
CA THR A 313 -13.38 -4.09 43.80
C THR A 313 -14.07 -3.11 42.84
N GLN A 314 -15.09 -2.39 43.33
CA GLN A 314 -15.76 -1.35 42.55
C GLN A 314 -14.82 -0.20 42.20
N PHE A 315 -15.04 0.41 41.04
CA PHE A 315 -14.36 1.64 40.65
C PHE A 315 -14.91 2.83 41.45
N THR A 316 -14.01 3.71 41.89
CA THR A 316 -14.35 5.01 42.49
C THR A 316 -14.45 6.08 41.42
N ASP A 317 -15.20 7.15 41.67
CA ASP A 317 -15.35 8.27 40.73
C ASP A 317 -14.00 8.88 40.33
N ASP A 318 -13.02 8.93 41.24
CA ASP A 318 -11.67 9.43 40.96
C ASP A 318 -10.93 8.53 39.95
N GLU A 319 -11.04 7.21 40.09
CA GLU A 319 -10.42 6.24 39.17
C GLU A 319 -11.09 6.26 37.79
N LEU A 320 -12.42 6.42 37.74
CA LEU A 320 -13.14 6.57 36.47
C LEU A 320 -12.71 7.85 35.73
N ASN A 321 -12.54 8.95 36.45
CA ASN A 321 -12.03 10.19 35.86
C ASN A 321 -10.58 10.05 35.36
N GLU A 322 -9.72 9.31 36.07
CA GLU A 322 -8.36 9.03 35.62
C GLU A 322 -8.33 8.24 34.31
N ILE A 323 -9.21 7.23 34.17
CA ILE A 323 -9.35 6.45 32.93
C ILE A 323 -9.91 7.32 31.79
N LEU A 324 -10.84 8.24 32.07
CA LEU A 324 -11.37 9.19 31.08
C LEU A 324 -10.31 10.19 30.57
N GLU A 325 -9.26 10.47 31.34
CA GLU A 325 -8.17 11.36 30.93
C GLU A 325 -7.17 10.71 29.95
N ILE A 326 -7.22 9.38 29.79
CA ILE A 326 -6.39 8.65 28.84
C ILE A 326 -6.72 9.08 27.41
N ASN A 327 -5.68 9.31 26.59
CA ASN A 327 -5.88 9.67 25.20
C ASN A 327 -6.64 8.56 24.46
N ASP A 328 -7.62 8.96 23.64
CA ASP A 328 -8.50 8.08 22.87
C ASP A 328 -9.60 7.32 23.64
N VAL A 329 -9.65 7.43 24.98
CA VAL A 329 -10.85 7.09 25.75
C VAL A 329 -11.86 8.22 25.59
N ARG A 330 -13.06 7.88 25.12
CA ARG A 330 -14.12 8.85 24.80
C ARG A 330 -15.16 8.96 25.89
N ASP A 331 -15.42 7.85 26.55
CA ASP A 331 -16.51 7.68 27.48
C ASP A 331 -16.27 6.42 28.30
N ILE A 332 -16.98 6.31 29.42
CA ILE A 332 -16.99 5.11 30.24
C ILE A 332 -18.43 4.67 30.44
N VAL A 333 -18.67 3.39 30.14
CA VAL A 333 -19.90 2.71 30.51
C VAL A 333 -19.63 2.03 31.84
N SER A 334 -20.16 2.60 32.93
CA SER A 334 -19.93 2.09 34.27
C SER A 334 -20.45 0.67 34.45
N ASN A 335 -21.56 0.29 33.81
CA ASN A 335 -22.06 -1.09 33.79
C ASN A 335 -21.81 -1.78 32.46
N ASP A 336 -20.69 -2.49 32.36
CA ASP A 336 -20.31 -3.18 31.13
C ASP A 336 -21.33 -4.22 30.66
N VAL A 337 -21.98 -4.91 31.61
CA VAL A 337 -22.97 -5.98 31.34
C VAL A 337 -24.11 -5.50 30.44
N VAL A 338 -24.49 -4.22 30.53
CA VAL A 338 -25.57 -3.65 29.72
C VAL A 338 -25.31 -3.75 28.21
N LEU A 339 -24.03 -3.81 27.81
CA LEU A 339 -23.64 -3.88 26.40
C LEU A 339 -23.81 -5.27 25.81
N ASP A 340 -23.86 -6.32 26.64
CA ASP A 340 -24.14 -7.71 26.20
C ASP A 340 -25.63 -8.04 26.15
N THR A 341 -26.51 -7.15 26.63
CA THR A 341 -27.96 -7.33 26.50
C THR A 341 -28.42 -7.15 25.06
N ILE A 342 -29.30 -8.06 24.61
CA ILE A 342 -29.95 -8.02 23.31
C ILE A 342 -31.36 -7.45 23.47
N LEU A 343 -31.60 -6.31 22.83
CA LEU A 343 -32.92 -5.72 22.74
C LEU A 343 -33.72 -6.33 21.60
N LEU A 344 -35.02 -6.49 21.79
CA LEU A 344 -35.97 -6.98 20.80
C LEU A 344 -37.02 -5.93 20.51
N THR A 345 -37.41 -5.86 19.25
CA THR A 345 -38.62 -5.17 18.83
C THR A 345 -39.39 -6.10 17.90
N THR A 346 -40.72 -5.96 17.94
CA THR A 346 -41.63 -6.72 17.11
C THR A 346 -42.35 -5.76 16.16
N ILE A 347 -42.34 -6.08 14.87
CA ILE A 347 -43.04 -5.28 13.86
C ILE A 347 -44.00 -6.19 13.11
N TYR A 348 -45.28 -5.82 13.13
CA TYR A 348 -46.29 -6.54 12.37
C TYR A 348 -46.06 -6.37 10.86
N ASN A 349 -45.86 -7.47 10.15
CA ASN A 349 -45.71 -7.49 8.70
C ASN A 349 -47.06 -7.77 8.01
N PRO A 350 -47.71 -6.74 7.42
CA PRO A 350 -49.02 -6.89 6.82
C PRO A 350 -49.02 -7.75 5.54
N ALA A 351 -47.86 -7.95 4.90
CA ALA A 351 -47.76 -8.76 3.68
C ALA A 351 -47.88 -10.26 3.97
N TYR A 352 -47.40 -10.70 5.14
CA TYR A 352 -47.38 -12.11 5.55
C TYR A 352 -48.35 -12.41 6.70
N GLY A 353 -48.92 -11.38 7.34
CA GLY A 353 -49.85 -11.54 8.46
C GLY A 353 -49.18 -12.13 9.71
N SER A 354 -47.88 -11.86 9.86
CA SER A 354 -47.01 -12.36 10.93
C SER A 354 -46.20 -11.21 11.52
N ASP A 355 -45.73 -11.39 12.75
CA ASP A 355 -44.81 -10.48 13.40
C ASP A 355 -43.36 -10.81 13.01
N ASP A 356 -42.63 -9.80 12.55
CA ASP A 356 -41.20 -9.87 12.30
C ASP A 356 -40.45 -9.40 13.54
N PHE A 357 -39.50 -10.21 14.00
CA PHE A 357 -38.67 -9.94 15.17
C PHE A 357 -37.33 -9.35 14.74
N PHE A 358 -36.96 -8.23 15.34
CA PHE A 358 -35.66 -7.57 15.10
C PHE A 358 -34.89 -7.50 16.41
N TYR A 359 -33.64 -7.96 16.37
CA TYR A 359 -32.76 -7.98 17.52
C TYR A 359 -31.71 -6.88 17.40
N TYR A 360 -31.36 -6.26 18.51
CA TYR A 360 -30.50 -5.08 18.56
C TYR A 360 -29.44 -5.21 19.66
N LYS A 361 -28.18 -4.99 19.31
CA LYS A 361 -27.07 -4.84 20.26
C LYS A 361 -26.97 -3.40 20.74
N ILE A 362 -26.77 -3.25 22.03
CA ILE A 362 -26.60 -1.96 22.69
C ILE A 362 -25.16 -1.48 22.51
N LEU A 363 -24.99 -0.28 21.96
CA LEU A 363 -23.69 0.37 21.80
C LEU A 363 -23.73 1.78 22.42
N PRO A 364 -22.59 2.27 22.93
CA PRO A 364 -22.49 3.65 23.37
C PRO A 364 -22.41 4.58 22.16
N SER A 365 -23.21 5.64 22.14
CA SER A 365 -23.21 6.67 21.09
C SER A 365 -21.90 7.43 20.98
N SER A 366 -21.09 7.45 22.04
CA SER A 366 -19.72 7.99 22.05
C SER A 366 -18.73 7.20 21.17
N SER A 367 -19.09 5.98 20.75
CA SER A 367 -18.37 5.21 19.73
C SER A 367 -18.60 5.71 18.28
N LEU A 368 -19.54 6.66 18.10
CA LEU A 368 -19.86 7.27 16.80
C LEU A 368 -19.32 8.70 16.72
N ASN A 369 -18.81 9.08 15.55
CA ASN A 369 -18.64 10.48 15.19
C ASN A 369 -19.79 10.96 14.30
N LYS A 370 -19.95 12.29 14.19
CA LYS A 370 -20.92 12.91 13.28
C LYS A 370 -20.79 12.47 11.80
N LEU A 371 -19.61 12.01 11.39
CA LEU A 371 -19.36 11.52 10.04
C LEU A 371 -19.87 10.08 9.81
N ASP A 372 -20.11 9.35 10.89
CA ASP A 372 -20.58 7.96 10.85
C ASP A 372 -22.12 7.90 10.77
N VAL A 373 -22.79 9.04 11.02
CA VAL A 373 -24.25 9.20 10.87
C VAL A 373 -24.57 9.54 9.40
N LEU A 374 -25.26 8.62 8.72
CA LEU A 374 -25.71 8.78 7.33
C LEU A 374 -26.79 9.86 7.21
N GLU A 375 -27.72 9.85 8.15
CA GLU A 375 -28.88 10.74 8.20
C GLU A 375 -29.24 11.10 9.65
N GLY A 376 -29.65 12.35 9.90
CA GLY A 376 -30.01 12.82 11.24
C GLY A 376 -28.83 13.37 12.07
N GLU A 377 -28.93 13.26 13.39
CA GLU A 377 -27.94 13.78 14.36
C GLU A 377 -27.62 12.71 15.43
N LEU A 378 -26.54 12.93 16.20
CA LEU A 378 -26.19 12.09 17.34
C LEU A 378 -27.20 12.30 18.49
N PRO A 379 -27.48 11.28 19.32
CA PRO A 379 -28.42 11.40 20.41
C PRO A 379 -27.82 12.27 21.53
N VAL A 380 -28.67 13.12 22.12
CA VAL A 380 -28.25 14.04 23.21
C VAL A 380 -28.96 13.74 24.52
N LYS A 381 -30.18 13.17 24.45
CA LYS A 381 -30.97 12.80 25.64
C LYS A 381 -30.99 11.30 25.86
N ALA A 382 -31.31 10.87 27.08
CA ALA A 382 -31.48 9.45 27.45
C ALA A 382 -32.43 8.68 26.52
N ASN A 383 -33.54 9.30 26.10
CA ASN A 383 -34.57 8.67 25.27
C ASN A 383 -34.37 8.82 23.76
N GLU A 384 -33.21 9.26 23.32
CA GLU A 384 -32.85 9.43 21.90
C GLU A 384 -31.79 8.38 21.51
N VAL A 385 -31.94 7.77 20.34
CA VAL A 385 -31.01 6.76 19.83
C VAL A 385 -30.64 6.98 18.36
N VAL A 386 -29.48 6.47 17.98
CA VAL A 386 -29.13 6.23 16.58
C VAL A 386 -29.22 4.73 16.31
N ILE A 387 -29.72 4.31 15.15
CA ILE A 387 -29.83 2.89 14.79
C ILE A 387 -29.07 2.58 13.50
N GLY A 388 -28.63 1.34 13.36
CA GLY A 388 -28.13 0.79 12.10
C GLY A 388 -29.24 0.79 11.05
N ALA A 389 -28.93 1.29 9.85
CA ALA A 389 -29.89 1.42 8.76
C ALA A 389 -30.24 0.04 8.18
N ASN A 390 -31.38 -0.50 8.61
CA ASN A 390 -31.94 -1.76 8.12
C ASN A 390 -33.08 -1.56 7.08
N GLY A 391 -33.37 -0.31 6.72
CA GLY A 391 -34.41 0.06 5.75
C GLY A 391 -35.85 -0.02 6.29
N VAL A 392 -36.03 -0.27 7.58
CA VAL A 392 -37.34 -0.44 8.23
C VAL A 392 -37.83 0.85 8.87
N TYR A 393 -36.92 1.69 9.36
CA TYR A 393 -37.23 2.88 10.15
C TYR A 393 -36.68 4.17 9.51
N GLU A 394 -37.34 5.30 9.79
CA GLU A 394 -36.92 6.64 9.37
C GLU A 394 -36.53 7.52 10.57
N VAL A 395 -35.74 8.58 10.33
CA VAL A 395 -35.39 9.55 11.39
C VAL A 395 -36.64 10.27 11.88
N GLY A 396 -36.89 10.19 13.18
CA GLY A 396 -38.07 10.76 13.85
C GLY A 396 -39.05 9.71 14.35
N ASP A 397 -38.92 8.46 13.92
CA ASP A 397 -39.73 7.33 14.39
C ASP A 397 -39.47 7.02 15.87
N TRP A 398 -40.45 6.36 16.49
CA TRP A 398 -40.36 5.84 17.84
C TRP A 398 -40.35 4.32 17.80
N ILE A 399 -39.40 3.73 18.51
CA ILE A 399 -39.22 2.29 18.61
C ILE A 399 -39.39 1.87 20.07
N GLY A 400 -40.14 0.79 20.27
CA GLY A 400 -40.29 0.15 21.57
C GLY A 400 -39.34 -1.03 21.64
N PHE A 401 -38.53 -1.07 22.69
CA PHE A 401 -37.67 -2.21 22.98
C PHE A 401 -38.22 -2.99 24.17
N SER A 402 -38.18 -4.31 24.05
CA SER A 402 -38.23 -5.25 25.17
C SER A 402 -36.87 -5.93 25.30
N ASP A 403 -36.54 -6.35 26.51
CA ASP A 403 -35.49 -7.35 26.76
C ASP A 403 -35.98 -8.71 26.23
N SER A 404 -35.20 -9.38 25.39
CA SER A 404 -35.58 -10.71 24.88
C SER A 404 -34.76 -11.84 25.44
N TYR A 405 -35.47 -12.84 25.95
CA TYR A 405 -34.98 -14.22 26.04
C TYR A 405 -35.41 -15.01 24.78
N ARG A 406 -34.52 -15.83 24.23
CA ARG A 406 -34.79 -16.73 23.10
C ARG A 406 -35.62 -17.94 23.57
N LEU A 407 -36.95 -17.79 23.67
CA LEU A 407 -37.89 -18.92 23.76
C LEU A 407 -38.33 -19.33 22.35
N MET A 408 -37.86 -20.49 21.88
CA MET A 408 -38.55 -21.18 20.80
C MET A 408 -39.97 -21.51 21.27
N GLU A 409 -40.97 -21.02 20.55
CA GLU A 409 -42.40 -21.36 20.64
C GLU A 409 -43.11 -21.06 21.98
N HIS A 410 -43.47 -19.79 22.25
CA HIS A 410 -44.83 -19.47 22.72
C HIS A 410 -45.15 -17.97 22.79
N ASP A 411 -46.34 -17.60 22.32
CA ASP A 411 -46.97 -16.28 22.48
C ASP A 411 -47.34 -16.01 23.96
N GLY A 412 -46.76 -14.96 24.58
CA GLY A 412 -47.31 -14.45 25.86
C GLY A 412 -46.46 -13.46 26.69
N VAL A 413 -46.91 -12.20 26.65
CA VAL A 413 -46.78 -11.07 27.60
C VAL A 413 -45.43 -10.34 27.70
N ASP A 414 -45.42 -9.17 27.07
CA ASP A 414 -44.43 -8.08 27.18
C ASP A 414 -43.89 -7.87 28.59
N THR A 415 -42.58 -8.03 28.72
CA THR A 415 -41.75 -7.34 29.71
C THR A 415 -41.83 -5.83 29.49
N SER A 416 -41.43 -5.02 30.48
CA SER A 416 -41.55 -3.56 30.45
C SER A 416 -40.96 -2.93 29.18
N GLN A 417 -41.82 -2.62 28.21
CA GLN A 417 -41.41 -1.94 26.98
C GLN A 417 -41.03 -0.48 27.31
N PHE A 418 -39.83 -0.08 26.92
CA PHE A 418 -39.43 1.33 26.94
C PHE A 418 -39.34 1.87 25.52
N MET A 419 -39.78 3.11 25.35
CA MET A 419 -39.89 3.76 24.04
C MET A 419 -38.76 4.78 23.87
N VAL A 420 -38.03 4.67 22.77
CA VAL A 420 -36.99 5.63 22.40
C VAL A 420 -37.24 6.21 21.02
N LYS A 421 -36.70 7.42 20.80
CA LYS A 421 -36.84 8.15 19.56
C LYS A 421 -35.60 8.01 18.70
N ILE A 422 -35.77 7.65 17.43
CA ILE A 422 -34.70 7.59 16.46
C ILE A 422 -34.36 9.01 15.98
N VAL A 423 -33.14 9.47 16.26
CA VAL A 423 -32.66 10.80 15.86
C VAL A 423 -31.60 10.76 14.75
N GLY A 424 -31.08 9.58 14.43
CA GLY A 424 -30.20 9.36 13.29
C GLY A 424 -30.07 7.90 12.87
N LEU A 425 -29.54 7.71 11.67
CA LEU A 425 -29.27 6.41 11.05
C LEU A 425 -27.77 6.29 10.70
N THR A 426 -27.18 5.13 10.91
CA THR A 426 -25.76 4.83 10.58
C THR A 426 -25.65 3.57 9.72
N GLU A 427 -24.49 3.35 9.08
CA GLU A 427 -24.22 2.04 8.44
C GLU A 427 -24.14 0.96 9.52
N GLU A 428 -24.60 -0.26 9.21
CA GLU A 428 -24.41 -1.37 10.14
C GLU A 428 -22.93 -1.71 10.28
N ARG A 429 -22.46 -1.77 11.54
CA ARG A 429 -21.08 -2.13 11.87
C ARG A 429 -20.84 -3.64 11.90
N LEU A 430 -21.90 -4.45 11.83
CA LEU A 430 -21.87 -5.91 11.93
C LEU A 430 -22.11 -6.57 10.56
N SER A 431 -21.76 -7.85 10.45
CA SER A 431 -21.88 -8.61 9.20
C SER A 431 -23.31 -8.62 8.66
N TYR A 432 -23.47 -8.47 7.34
CA TYR A 432 -24.75 -8.58 6.62
C TYR A 432 -25.51 -9.90 6.88
N ASP A 433 -24.82 -10.94 7.35
CA ASP A 433 -25.38 -12.26 7.64
C ASP A 433 -25.85 -12.41 9.11
N ASN A 434 -25.70 -11.36 9.94
CA ASN A 434 -26.07 -11.38 11.35
C ASN A 434 -27.48 -10.78 11.57
N PRO A 435 -28.43 -11.46 12.22
CA PRO A 435 -29.76 -10.92 12.52
C PRO A 435 -29.77 -9.82 13.59
N LEU A 436 -28.59 -9.42 14.11
CA LEU A 436 -28.42 -8.45 15.18
C LEU A 436 -28.05 -7.08 14.63
N HIS A 437 -29.00 -6.15 14.69
CA HIS A 437 -28.83 -4.74 14.34
C HIS A 437 -28.11 -3.96 15.45
N SER A 438 -27.61 -2.76 15.17
CA SER A 438 -26.95 -1.90 16.16
C SER A 438 -27.87 -0.77 16.63
N VAL A 439 -27.93 -0.51 17.93
CA VAL A 439 -28.58 0.68 18.51
C VAL A 439 -27.62 1.41 19.45
N TYR A 440 -27.56 2.73 19.31
CA TYR A 440 -26.59 3.57 19.99
C TYR A 440 -27.27 4.49 21.01
N PHE A 441 -26.96 4.30 22.29
CA PHE A 441 -27.54 5.04 23.41
C PHE A 441 -26.57 6.10 23.96
N THR A 442 -27.09 7.15 24.59
CA THR A 442 -26.28 8.05 25.42
C THR A 442 -25.87 7.37 26.73
N THR A 443 -24.84 7.85 27.40
CA THR A 443 -24.41 7.34 28.72
C THR A 443 -25.56 7.36 29.73
N GLU A 444 -26.33 8.46 29.75
CA GLU A 444 -27.55 8.60 30.57
C GLU A 444 -28.61 7.54 30.20
N GLY A 445 -28.82 7.28 28.91
CA GLY A 445 -29.74 6.24 28.44
C GLY A 445 -29.29 4.82 28.82
N LEU A 446 -27.99 4.55 28.81
CA LEU A 446 -27.41 3.27 29.25
C LEU A 446 -27.63 3.06 30.77
N GLU A 447 -27.49 4.11 31.57
CA GLU A 447 -27.77 4.06 33.01
C GLU A 447 -29.25 3.77 33.32
N GLU A 448 -30.18 4.32 32.51
CA GLU A 448 -31.62 4.04 32.68
C GLU A 448 -32.00 2.59 32.35
N ILE A 449 -31.34 1.95 31.37
CA ILE A 449 -31.63 0.57 30.97
C ILE A 449 -30.80 -0.48 31.74
N SER A 450 -29.69 -0.05 32.36
CA SER A 450 -28.77 -0.90 33.14
C SER A 450 -29.47 -1.80 34.18
N PRO A 451 -30.44 -1.33 34.99
CA PRO A 451 -31.15 -2.19 35.93
C PRO A 451 -31.84 -3.38 35.28
N TYR A 452 -32.37 -3.23 34.06
CA TYR A 452 -33.06 -4.30 33.33
C TYR A 452 -32.09 -5.37 32.83
N SER A 453 -30.86 -4.98 32.44
CA SER A 453 -29.81 -5.91 31.98
C SER A 453 -29.26 -6.83 33.08
N VAL A 454 -29.10 -6.32 34.30
CA VAL A 454 -28.56 -7.09 35.45
C VAL A 454 -29.47 -8.28 35.79
N PHE A 455 -30.79 -8.15 35.59
CA PHE A 455 -31.74 -9.23 35.81
C PHE A 455 -31.59 -10.40 34.83
N GLU A 456 -31.11 -10.15 33.61
CA GLU A 456 -30.92 -11.18 32.57
C GLU A 456 -29.74 -12.11 32.91
N HIS A 457 -28.61 -11.56 33.36
CA HIS A 457 -27.44 -12.34 33.78
C HIS A 457 -27.59 -12.96 35.17
N SER A 458 -28.59 -12.53 35.95
CA SER A 458 -28.98 -13.17 37.20
C SER A 458 -29.75 -14.49 36.99
N GLN A 459 -29.86 -14.99 35.75
CA GLN A 459 -30.41 -16.32 35.47
C GLN A 459 -29.52 -17.41 36.08
N ILE A 460 -29.86 -17.80 37.31
CA ILE A 460 -29.25 -18.93 38.00
C ILE A 460 -29.76 -20.20 37.32
N SER A 461 -28.90 -20.89 36.59
CA SER A 461 -29.17 -22.28 36.19
C SER A 461 -28.81 -23.20 37.36
N LEU A 462 -29.78 -23.96 37.87
CA LEU A 462 -29.51 -24.92 38.92
C LEU A 462 -29.09 -26.24 38.29
N GLU A 463 -27.80 -26.55 38.34
CA GLU A 463 -27.34 -27.92 38.09
C GLU A 463 -27.44 -28.73 39.38
N VAL A 464 -28.57 -29.42 39.55
CA VAL A 464 -28.73 -30.36 40.66
C VAL A 464 -28.12 -31.69 40.25
N THR A 465 -26.86 -31.91 40.60
CA THR A 465 -26.25 -33.24 40.56
C THR A 465 -26.76 -34.08 41.75
N GLY A 466 -28.03 -34.50 41.67
CA GLY A 466 -28.69 -35.37 42.64
C GLY A 466 -28.85 -36.79 42.10
N THR A 467 -28.20 -37.78 42.73
CA THR A 467 -28.43 -39.21 42.43
C THR A 467 -29.76 -39.66 43.05
N THR A 468 -30.77 -40.00 42.22
CA THR A 468 -32.04 -40.59 42.68
C THR A 468 -32.03 -42.12 42.49
N LEU A 469 -32.28 -42.91 43.54
CA LEU A 469 -32.33 -44.39 43.52
C LEU A 469 -33.77 -44.91 43.45
N TYR A 470 -34.12 -45.91 42.59
CA TYR A 470 -35.49 -46.54 42.39
C TYR A 470 -35.58 -48.10 42.46
N PHE A 471 -36.48 -48.74 43.28
CA PHE A 471 -36.65 -50.20 43.56
C PHE A 471 -38.06 -50.63 43.25
N THR A 472 -38.20 -51.85 42.78
CA THR A 472 -39.21 -52.79 43.29
C THR A 472 -38.84 -54.25 42.94
N PRO A 473 -39.42 -55.25 43.63
CA PRO A 473 -38.96 -56.64 43.66
C PRO A 473 -39.77 -57.58 42.75
N GLU A 474 -39.16 -58.17 41.73
CA GLU A 474 -39.31 -59.56 41.24
C GLU A 474 -38.65 -59.73 39.85
N GLU A 475 -38.08 -60.91 39.63
CA GLU A 475 -37.00 -61.25 38.69
C GLU A 475 -37.28 -61.05 37.17
N ARG A 476 -36.44 -60.25 36.48
CA ARG A 476 -35.77 -60.57 35.18
C ARG A 476 -34.91 -59.41 34.67
N TRP A 477 -33.63 -59.67 34.42
CA TRP A 477 -32.71 -58.74 33.77
C TRP A 477 -32.95 -58.68 32.25
N ILE A 478 -33.10 -57.48 31.69
CA ILE A 478 -32.88 -57.18 30.27
C ILE A 478 -31.83 -56.07 30.23
N THR A 479 -30.69 -56.34 29.60
CA THR A 479 -29.62 -55.37 29.31
C THR A 479 -29.76 -54.88 27.87
N ASP A 480 -29.83 -53.57 27.64
CA ASP A 480 -29.02 -52.92 26.59
C ASP A 480 -28.83 -51.43 26.88
N GLY A 481 -27.70 -50.89 26.45
CA GLY A 481 -27.07 -49.68 26.99
C GLY A 481 -27.71 -48.34 26.63
N SER A 482 -27.82 -47.49 27.66
CA SER A 482 -27.80 -46.03 27.58
C SER A 482 -27.69 -45.48 29.01
N GLU A 483 -26.48 -45.16 29.46
CA GLU A 483 -26.29 -44.24 30.58
C GLU A 483 -26.59 -42.83 30.07
N GLU A 484 -27.86 -42.45 30.04
CA GLU A 484 -28.23 -41.03 30.02
C GLU A 484 -28.48 -40.63 31.47
N SER A 485 -27.55 -39.84 32.03
CA SER A 485 -27.85 -39.01 33.19
C SER A 485 -29.03 -38.13 32.82
N ARG A 486 -30.18 -38.34 33.47
CA ARG A 486 -31.26 -37.35 33.38
C ARG A 486 -30.82 -36.12 34.16
N THR A 487 -30.42 -35.09 33.42
CA THR A 487 -30.29 -33.72 33.90
C THR A 487 -31.71 -33.20 34.09
N ASP A 488 -32.20 -33.16 35.33
CA ASP A 488 -33.35 -32.32 35.66
C ASP A 488 -32.81 -30.90 35.83
N THR A 489 -32.78 -30.14 34.75
CA THR A 489 -32.42 -28.73 34.77
C THR A 489 -33.55 -27.98 35.49
N PHE A 490 -33.27 -27.42 36.67
CA PHE A 490 -34.20 -26.45 37.23
C PHE A 490 -33.90 -25.12 36.56
N THR A 491 -34.67 -24.82 35.52
CA THR A 491 -34.74 -23.47 34.99
C THR A 491 -35.55 -22.66 35.99
N ILE A 492 -34.93 -21.70 36.66
CA ILE A 492 -35.68 -20.60 37.29
C ILE A 492 -36.29 -19.84 36.13
N VAL A 493 -37.59 -20.05 35.89
CA VAL A 493 -38.27 -19.45 34.74
C VAL A 493 -38.76 -18.05 35.12
N ASN A 494 -38.33 -17.10 34.27
CA ASN A 494 -38.78 -15.74 34.00
C ASN A 494 -39.55 -14.97 35.08
N ASN A 495 -39.08 -13.74 35.30
CA ASN A 495 -39.59 -12.75 36.25
C ASN A 495 -39.53 -13.23 37.70
N LEU A 496 -38.33 -13.11 38.28
CA LEU A 496 -38.19 -12.82 39.70
C LEU A 496 -39.05 -11.57 39.97
N MET A 497 -40.32 -11.79 40.36
CA MET A 497 -41.22 -10.69 40.64
C MET A 497 -40.81 -10.17 42.00
N ILE A 498 -40.05 -9.09 41.99
CA ILE A 498 -39.62 -8.41 43.18
C ILE A 498 -40.83 -7.64 43.72
N ASP A 499 -41.46 -8.21 44.74
CA ASP A 499 -42.60 -7.61 45.42
C ASP A 499 -42.12 -7.05 46.78
N ASP A 500 -42.11 -5.73 46.90
CA ASP A 500 -41.76 -5.02 48.14
C ASP A 500 -42.74 -5.28 49.29
N SER A 501 -43.85 -5.99 49.05
CA SER A 501 -44.80 -6.41 50.08
C SER A 501 -44.42 -7.72 50.80
N LEU A 502 -43.39 -8.43 50.32
CA LEU A 502 -42.86 -9.63 50.98
C LEU A 502 -41.96 -9.26 52.16
N GLU A 503 -42.25 -9.81 53.34
CA GLU A 503 -41.35 -9.71 54.51
C GLU A 503 -40.01 -10.41 54.21
N ASP A 504 -38.92 -9.91 54.80
CA ASP A 504 -37.57 -10.49 54.64
C ASP A 504 -37.58 -12.00 54.91
N ASP A 505 -36.87 -12.77 54.07
CA ASP A 505 -36.64 -14.23 54.18
C ASP A 505 -37.83 -15.18 53.88
N VAL A 506 -38.90 -14.69 53.23
CA VAL A 506 -40.02 -15.55 52.77
C VAL A 506 -39.89 -15.89 51.28
N ILE A 507 -39.68 -17.16 50.96
CA ILE A 507 -39.69 -17.68 49.58
C ILE A 507 -40.99 -18.41 49.34
N LEU A 508 -41.78 -17.93 48.38
CA LEU A 508 -42.97 -18.63 47.90
C LEU A 508 -42.57 -19.51 46.72
N SER A 509 -42.68 -20.83 46.88
CA SER A 509 -42.53 -21.79 45.78
C SER A 509 -43.89 -22.39 45.43
N PHE A 510 -44.24 -22.44 44.15
CA PHE A 510 -45.41 -23.15 43.66
C PHE A 510 -45.02 -24.54 43.12
N ASN A 511 -45.86 -25.55 43.35
CA ASN A 511 -45.64 -26.93 42.90
C ASN A 511 -46.92 -27.49 42.25
N MET A 512 -46.82 -28.05 41.03
CA MET A 512 -47.85 -28.94 40.47
C MET A 512 -47.41 -30.42 40.49
N MET A 513 -47.59 -31.01 41.68
CA MET A 513 -47.79 -32.41 42.10
C MET A 513 -46.84 -33.54 41.62
N PHE A 514 -46.55 -34.42 42.59
CA PHE A 514 -45.65 -35.58 42.62
C PHE A 514 -46.44 -36.91 42.76
N PHE A 515 -45.86 -38.06 42.33
CA PHE A 515 -45.97 -39.46 42.87
C PHE A 515 -45.27 -40.44 41.86
N ASP A 516 -44.45 -41.46 42.15
CA ASP A 516 -44.01 -42.12 43.41
C ASP A 516 -42.71 -43.01 43.24
N ILE A 517 -41.77 -42.83 44.18
CA ILE A 517 -40.84 -43.70 44.98
C ILE A 517 -39.86 -44.79 44.45
N CYS A 518 -38.65 -44.56 45.01
CA CYS A 518 -37.30 -45.11 45.08
C CYS A 518 -36.94 -46.61 45.26
N ARG A 519 -35.60 -46.88 45.24
CA ARG A 519 -34.71 -47.91 45.85
C ARG A 519 -33.75 -48.94 45.05
N ASP A 520 -32.55 -49.18 45.55
CA ASP A 520 -31.55 -50.25 45.23
C ASP A 520 -30.74 -50.25 43.92
N PHE A 521 -29.55 -49.63 43.84
CA PHE A 521 -28.26 -49.75 44.59
C PHE A 521 -27.28 -50.79 43.99
N GLY A 522 -26.06 -50.35 43.63
CA GLY A 522 -24.97 -51.31 43.34
C GLY A 522 -23.58 -50.86 42.79
N TYR A 523 -23.00 -49.71 43.19
CA TYR A 523 -21.54 -49.36 43.25
C TYR A 523 -20.44 -50.17 42.49
N LYS A 524 -19.56 -49.49 41.69
CA LYS A 524 -18.10 -49.16 41.92
C LYS A 524 -17.20 -48.89 40.66
N LYS A 525 -16.54 -47.70 40.63
CA LYS A 525 -15.11 -47.31 40.31
C LYS A 525 -14.48 -47.70 38.93
N GLU A 526 -13.65 -46.89 38.20
CA GLU A 526 -12.45 -46.07 38.50
C GLU A 526 -12.16 -44.91 37.48
N LEU A 527 -11.32 -43.95 37.91
CA LEU A 527 -10.60 -42.81 37.27
C LEU A 527 -9.85 -43.15 35.96
N SER A 528 -9.30 -42.26 35.10
CA SER A 528 -9.02 -40.81 34.98
C SER A 528 -8.71 -40.53 33.49
N ASP A 529 -8.68 -39.27 33.06
CA ASP A 529 -7.45 -38.64 32.56
C ASP A 529 -7.71 -37.22 32.05
N ASP A 530 -7.20 -36.27 32.83
CA ASP A 530 -6.88 -34.90 32.42
C ASP A 530 -5.89 -34.91 31.25
N MET A 531 -6.05 -33.97 30.32
CA MET A 531 -4.94 -33.44 29.54
C MET A 531 -5.05 -31.92 29.46
N ASP A 532 -4.31 -31.29 30.38
CA ASP A 532 -3.55 -30.05 30.24
C ASP A 532 -3.61 -29.34 28.87
N ALA A 533 -3.82 -28.02 28.88
CA ALA A 533 -2.70 -27.08 28.91
C ALA A 533 -3.14 -25.61 28.76
N GLY A 534 -3.02 -24.86 29.85
CA GLY A 534 -2.65 -23.44 29.87
C GLY A 534 -3.35 -22.50 28.86
N LEU A 535 -4.63 -22.26 29.09
CA LEU A 535 -5.37 -21.09 28.63
C LEU A 535 -5.62 -20.18 29.84
N CYS A 536 -5.72 -18.86 29.66
CA CYS A 536 -6.17 -17.99 30.76
C CYS A 536 -7.56 -18.44 31.19
N ASP A 537 -7.75 -18.68 32.49
CA ASP A 537 -9.02 -19.16 33.02
C ASP A 537 -10.07 -18.04 32.92
N ALA A 538 -11.14 -18.25 32.16
CA ALA A 538 -12.24 -17.29 32.08
C ALA A 538 -12.93 -17.13 33.46
N SER A 539 -12.71 -18.09 34.37
CA SER A 539 -13.11 -18.00 35.78
C SER A 539 -12.48 -16.82 36.53
N ASP A 540 -11.39 -16.25 36.04
CA ASP A 540 -10.73 -15.09 36.67
C ASP A 540 -11.40 -13.73 36.32
N PHE A 541 -12.44 -13.75 35.47
CA PHE A 541 -13.09 -12.57 34.90
C PHE A 541 -14.61 -12.54 35.01
N ILE A 542 -15.24 -13.68 35.34
CA ILE A 542 -16.69 -13.77 35.56
C ILE A 542 -16.89 -14.50 36.89
N ASP A 543 -17.53 -13.83 37.85
CA ASP A 543 -17.92 -14.44 39.12
C ASP A 543 -19.05 -15.47 38.87
N SER A 544 -18.69 -16.71 38.50
CA SER A 544 -19.67 -17.79 38.46
C SER A 544 -20.01 -18.21 39.90
N HIS A 545 -21.21 -17.85 40.36
CA HIS A 545 -21.70 -18.26 41.67
C HIS A 545 -22.38 -19.65 41.59
N ASP A 546 -21.65 -20.70 41.98
CA ASP A 546 -22.21 -22.05 42.10
C ASP A 546 -23.00 -22.20 43.41
N PHE A 547 -24.32 -22.05 43.35
CA PHE A 547 -25.18 -22.32 44.51
C PHE A 547 -25.60 -23.79 44.58
N ARG A 548 -25.31 -24.43 45.72
CA ARG A 548 -25.80 -25.79 46.03
C ARG A 548 -26.99 -25.71 46.99
N PHE A 549 -28.18 -25.99 46.48
CA PHE A 549 -29.34 -26.22 47.33
C PHE A 549 -29.27 -27.63 47.92
N ARG A 550 -29.30 -27.75 49.24
CA ARG A 550 -29.35 -29.03 49.94
C ARG A 550 -30.70 -29.18 50.65
N SER A 551 -31.51 -30.14 50.22
CA SER A 551 -32.66 -30.58 51.00
C SER A 551 -32.16 -31.29 52.25
N ILE A 552 -32.23 -30.61 53.40
CA ILE A 552 -31.85 -31.18 54.70
C ILE A 552 -33.09 -31.87 55.28
N THR A 553 -33.13 -33.20 55.23
CA THR A 553 -34.20 -34.00 55.85
C THR A 553 -33.84 -34.52 57.24
N THR A 554 -32.71 -34.09 57.82
CA THR A 554 -32.35 -34.43 59.21
C THR A 554 -31.68 -33.25 59.90
N PHE A 555 -32.20 -32.91 61.08
CA PHE A 555 -31.64 -31.91 61.99
C PHE A 555 -30.32 -32.40 62.57
N GLU A 556 -29.19 -31.97 62.02
CA GLU A 556 -27.96 -31.74 62.80
C GLU A 556 -27.24 -30.49 62.30
N SER A 557 -26.54 -29.87 63.23
CA SER A 557 -26.33 -28.42 63.35
C SER A 557 -25.11 -27.85 62.63
N THR A 558 -25.19 -26.53 62.43
CA THR A 558 -24.14 -25.53 62.23
C THR A 558 -23.30 -25.61 60.95
N ASP A 559 -23.81 -24.94 59.93
CA ASP A 559 -23.12 -23.82 59.26
C ASP A 559 -24.12 -22.63 59.26
N LEU A 560 -23.68 -21.40 58.96
CA LEU A 560 -24.56 -20.22 58.89
C LEU A 560 -25.62 -20.42 57.79
N PHE A 561 -26.77 -20.98 58.17
CA PHE A 561 -27.94 -21.12 57.31
C PHE A 561 -28.94 -20.02 57.68
N THR A 562 -29.41 -19.29 56.68
CA THR A 562 -30.60 -18.44 56.81
C THR A 562 -31.82 -19.34 56.74
N ASP A 563 -32.69 -19.31 57.75
CA ASP A 563 -33.94 -20.09 57.74
C ASP A 563 -34.86 -19.54 56.65
N ILE A 564 -35.07 -20.30 55.57
CA ILE A 564 -36.03 -19.95 54.53
C ILE A 564 -37.36 -20.64 54.84
N THR A 565 -38.43 -19.86 54.98
CA THR A 565 -39.79 -20.40 55.17
C THR A 565 -40.47 -20.53 53.80
N ILE A 566 -40.75 -21.76 53.38
CA ILE A 566 -41.47 -22.05 52.12
C ILE A 566 -42.97 -22.20 52.41
N LEU A 567 -43.80 -21.33 51.85
CA LEU A 567 -45.26 -21.44 51.90
C LEU A 567 -45.81 -21.77 50.50
N THR A 568 -46.46 -22.93 50.36
CA THR A 568 -47.13 -23.37 49.12
C THR A 568 -48.62 -23.02 49.16
N GLU A 569 -49.09 -22.22 48.21
CA GLU A 569 -50.53 -22.09 47.88
C GLU A 569 -50.85 -22.79 46.56
N ASN A 570 -52.13 -23.11 46.34
CA ASN A 570 -52.59 -24.13 45.41
C ASN A 570 -53.39 -23.49 44.26
N GLN A 571 -52.81 -23.30 43.06
CA GLN A 571 -53.49 -23.04 41.77
C GLN A 571 -52.60 -23.39 40.55
N ALA A 572 -53.24 -23.56 39.38
CA ALA A 572 -52.87 -24.50 38.32
C ALA A 572 -52.14 -23.91 37.09
N ASN A 573 -50.86 -24.28 36.86
CA ASN A 573 -50.25 -24.46 35.52
C ASN A 573 -48.85 -25.18 35.62
N PRO A 574 -48.43 -26.09 34.71
CA PRO A 574 -47.53 -27.20 35.09
C PRO A 574 -46.06 -27.23 34.57
N LEU A 575 -45.42 -26.14 34.10
CA LEU A 575 -44.09 -26.27 33.42
C LEU A 575 -42.96 -25.32 33.85
N ALA A 576 -43.07 -24.67 35.01
CA ALA A 576 -42.02 -23.78 35.52
C ALA A 576 -42.11 -23.65 37.06
N TYR A 577 -40.97 -23.72 37.75
CA TYR A 577 -40.86 -23.34 39.17
C TYR A 577 -40.25 -21.93 39.23
N SER A 578 -40.97 -20.96 39.82
CA SER A 578 -40.50 -19.57 39.97
C SER A 578 -40.20 -19.23 41.42
N LEU A 579 -39.16 -18.43 41.65
CA LEU A 579 -38.70 -17.97 42.95
C LEU A 579 -39.08 -16.50 43.13
N TYR A 580 -39.71 -16.15 44.25
CA TYR A 580 -40.02 -14.76 44.62
C TYR A 580 -39.18 -14.35 45.83
N MET A 581 -38.59 -13.16 45.79
CA MET A 581 -37.89 -12.54 46.91
C MET A 581 -38.01 -11.03 46.84
N ASN A 582 -37.84 -10.36 47.98
CA ASN A 582 -37.85 -8.91 48.02
C ASN A 582 -36.53 -8.31 47.50
N THR A 583 -36.57 -7.00 47.18
CA THR A 583 -35.47 -6.25 46.57
C THR A 583 -34.17 -6.32 47.39
N ALA A 584 -34.29 -6.25 48.72
CA ALA A 584 -33.13 -6.25 49.62
C ALA A 584 -32.41 -7.61 49.63
N THR A 585 -33.17 -8.71 49.60
CA THR A 585 -32.65 -10.07 49.55
C THR A 585 -32.01 -10.36 48.20
N PHE A 586 -32.65 -9.92 47.11
CA PHE A 586 -32.08 -10.05 45.77
C PHE A 586 -30.74 -9.31 45.68
N ASN A 587 -30.71 -8.02 46.03
CA ASN A 587 -29.49 -7.21 45.94
C ASN A 587 -28.38 -7.69 46.87
N LYS A 588 -28.71 -8.31 48.01
CA LYS A 588 -27.71 -8.86 48.94
C LYS A 588 -27.01 -10.12 48.42
N HIS A 589 -27.71 -10.93 47.61
CA HIS A 589 -27.24 -12.25 47.19
C HIS A 589 -26.90 -12.35 45.70
N PHE A 590 -27.53 -11.52 44.86
CA PHE A 590 -27.40 -11.48 43.41
C PHE A 590 -27.11 -10.07 42.88
N GLY A 591 -27.20 -9.04 43.72
CA GLY A 591 -26.76 -7.70 43.37
C GLY A 591 -25.25 -7.67 43.30
N GLU A 592 -24.70 -7.94 42.13
CA GLU A 592 -23.26 -7.80 41.92
C GLU A 592 -22.85 -6.34 42.11
N THR A 593 -21.91 -6.10 43.01
CA THR A 593 -21.24 -4.82 43.09
C THR A 593 -20.42 -4.65 41.81
N ASN A 594 -20.86 -3.77 40.93
CA ASN A 594 -20.22 -3.58 39.63
C ASN A 594 -18.71 -3.27 39.73
N TYR A 595 -17.89 -4.24 39.32
CA TYR A 595 -16.42 -4.20 39.33
C TYR A 595 -15.81 -4.20 37.92
N GLN A 596 -16.65 -4.14 36.88
CA GLN A 596 -16.27 -4.22 35.48
C GLN A 596 -16.90 -3.07 34.69
N ILE A 597 -16.05 -2.27 34.06
CA ILE A 597 -16.47 -1.13 33.24
C ILE A 597 -16.09 -1.37 31.78
N THR A 598 -16.75 -0.66 30.87
CA THR A 598 -16.27 -0.50 29.50
C THR A 598 -15.66 0.88 29.31
N ALA A 599 -14.41 0.92 28.87
CA ALA A 599 -13.81 2.13 28.30
C ALA A 599 -14.12 2.18 26.80
N VAL A 600 -14.80 3.23 26.36
CA VAL A 600 -15.20 3.40 24.96
C VAL A 600 -14.09 4.09 24.19
N VAL A 601 -13.61 3.44 23.13
CA VAL A 601 -12.62 3.97 22.20
C VAL A 601 -13.21 4.16 20.82
N TYR A 602 -12.56 4.89 19.93
CA TYR A 602 -13.09 5.11 18.59
C TYR A 602 -13.13 3.83 17.74
N ASP A 603 -12.09 3.00 17.85
CA ASP A 603 -11.95 1.75 17.09
C ASP A 603 -10.97 0.76 17.76
N GLY A 604 -10.85 -0.42 17.15
CA GLY A 604 -9.97 -1.50 17.59
C GLY A 604 -8.46 -1.21 17.46
N PHE A 605 -8.07 -0.09 16.85
CA PHE A 605 -6.68 0.36 16.73
C PHE A 605 -6.32 1.27 17.91
N ASN A 606 -7.12 2.30 18.17
CA ASN A 606 -6.92 3.22 19.28
C ASN A 606 -6.87 2.48 20.61
N GLY A 607 -7.81 1.57 20.84
CA GLY A 607 -7.81 0.85 22.11
C GLY A 607 -6.67 -0.15 22.28
N LYS A 608 -5.85 -0.50 21.26
CA LYS A 608 -4.60 -1.26 21.51
C LYS A 608 -3.64 -0.45 22.37
N VAL A 609 -3.56 0.85 22.09
CA VAL A 609 -2.70 1.77 22.85
C VAL A 609 -3.28 1.93 24.26
N VAL A 610 -4.59 2.17 24.35
CA VAL A 610 -5.30 2.31 25.63
C VAL A 610 -5.18 1.06 26.50
N VAL A 611 -5.25 -0.16 25.94
CA VAL A 611 -5.10 -1.41 26.69
C VAL A 611 -3.73 -1.51 27.35
N GLU A 612 -2.65 -1.13 26.66
CA GLU A 612 -1.32 -1.15 27.28
C GLU A 612 -1.18 -0.06 28.36
N GLU A 613 -1.72 1.14 28.13
CA GLU A 613 -1.72 2.21 29.12
C GLU A 613 -2.51 1.84 30.39
N LEU A 614 -3.71 1.24 30.23
CA LEU A 614 -4.52 0.72 31.34
C LEU A 614 -3.80 -0.39 32.12
N ARG A 615 -3.04 -1.25 31.44
CA ARG A 615 -2.24 -2.30 32.09
C ARG A 615 -1.07 -1.71 32.87
N GLU A 616 -0.43 -0.66 32.35
CA GLU A 616 0.63 0.07 33.05
C GLU A 616 0.09 0.78 34.31
N MET A 617 -1.15 1.25 34.27
CA MET A 617 -1.88 1.82 35.43
C MET A 617 -2.32 0.76 36.45
N GLY A 618 -2.14 -0.52 36.15
CA GLY A 618 -2.47 -1.61 37.07
C GLY A 618 -3.90 -2.16 36.94
N TYR A 619 -4.58 -1.93 35.82
CA TYR A 619 -5.87 -2.54 35.50
C TYR A 619 -5.72 -3.78 34.63
N LYS A 620 -6.72 -4.67 34.67
CA LYS A 620 -6.94 -5.71 33.66
C LYS A 620 -7.72 -5.06 32.52
N ALA A 621 -7.18 -5.10 31.30
CA ALA A 621 -7.85 -4.57 30.11
C ALA A 621 -7.76 -5.55 28.93
N TYR A 622 -8.88 -5.77 28.24
CA TYR A 622 -8.95 -6.66 27.09
C TYR A 622 -10.00 -6.25 26.05
N TYR A 623 -9.85 -6.82 24.86
CA TYR A 623 -10.73 -6.64 23.71
C TYR A 623 -11.63 -7.86 23.54
N PRO A 624 -12.95 -7.75 23.69
CA PRO A 624 -13.88 -8.84 23.43
C PRO A 624 -13.75 -9.38 21.99
N SER A 625 -13.59 -8.47 21.00
CA SER A 625 -13.37 -8.79 19.58
C SER A 625 -12.15 -9.65 19.24
N ARG A 626 -11.23 -9.83 20.19
CA ARG A 626 -9.96 -10.56 19.97
C ARG A 626 -9.83 -11.82 20.82
N ILE A 627 -10.89 -12.20 21.54
CA ILE A 627 -10.94 -13.50 22.20
C ILE A 627 -11.02 -14.55 21.09
N ILE A 628 -10.06 -15.48 21.09
CA ILE A 628 -10.00 -16.56 20.10
C ILE A 628 -10.54 -17.81 20.77
N GLU A 629 -11.63 -18.35 20.23
CA GLU A 629 -12.17 -19.65 20.64
C GLU A 629 -11.43 -20.78 19.91
N GLU A 630 -11.32 -21.94 20.55
CA GLU A 630 -10.64 -23.11 19.96
C GLU A 630 -11.30 -23.56 18.64
N GLU A 631 -12.62 -23.40 18.53
CA GLU A 631 -13.41 -23.78 17.36
C GLU A 631 -13.07 -22.91 16.12
N ASP A 632 -12.60 -21.66 16.33
CA ASP A 632 -12.32 -20.70 15.25
C ASP A 632 -10.89 -20.73 14.72
N TYR A 633 -9.99 -21.47 15.37
CA TYR A 633 -8.56 -21.44 15.07
C TYR A 633 -8.25 -21.74 13.60
N LEU A 634 -8.90 -22.77 13.03
CA LEU A 634 -8.69 -23.17 11.64
C LEU A 634 -9.17 -22.09 10.66
N ALA A 635 -10.31 -21.44 10.94
CA ALA A 635 -10.86 -20.38 10.11
C ALA A 635 -9.93 -19.16 10.10
N ILE A 636 -9.36 -18.80 11.26
CA ILE A 636 -8.38 -17.71 11.39
C ILE A 636 -7.12 -18.00 10.57
N VAL A 637 -6.57 -19.21 10.67
CA VAL A 637 -5.37 -19.60 9.90
C VAL A 637 -5.65 -19.53 8.40
N ILE A 638 -6.79 -20.04 7.93
CA ILE A 638 -7.19 -19.98 6.52
C ILE A 638 -7.32 -18.52 6.06
N ASN A 639 -7.96 -17.66 6.86
CA ASN A 639 -8.11 -16.24 6.53
C ASN A 639 -6.76 -15.53 6.42
N ASN A 640 -5.85 -15.75 7.37
CA ASN A 640 -4.51 -15.16 7.36
C ASN A 640 -3.69 -15.61 6.14
N VAL A 641 -3.76 -16.90 5.77
CA VAL A 641 -3.10 -17.42 4.56
C VAL A 641 -3.70 -16.78 3.30
N ARG A 642 -5.03 -16.65 3.22
CA ARG A 642 -5.72 -15.97 2.12
C ARG A 642 -5.28 -14.51 1.99
N VAL A 643 -5.22 -13.76 3.09
CA VAL A 643 -4.76 -12.36 3.11
C VAL A 643 -3.30 -12.26 2.66
N MET A 644 -2.40 -13.10 3.17
CA MET A 644 -1.01 -13.15 2.70
C MET A 644 -0.89 -13.42 1.20
N PHE A 645 -1.67 -14.38 0.68
CA PHE A 645 -1.68 -14.70 -0.74
C PHE A 645 -2.15 -13.50 -1.59
N LEU A 646 -3.21 -12.81 -1.17
CA LEU A 646 -3.71 -11.61 -1.84
C LEU A 646 -2.67 -10.49 -1.87
N ILE A 647 -1.96 -10.26 -0.75
CA ILE A 647 -0.86 -9.29 -0.68
C ILE A 647 0.25 -9.66 -1.67
N LEU A 648 0.63 -10.94 -1.76
CA LEU A 648 1.68 -11.40 -2.67
C LEU A 648 1.29 -11.19 -4.14
N VAL A 649 0.05 -11.54 -4.52
CA VAL A 649 -0.48 -11.32 -5.87
C VAL A 649 -0.52 -9.83 -6.20
N MET A 650 -0.93 -8.99 -5.25
CA MET A 650 -0.93 -7.54 -5.40
C MET A 650 0.48 -6.99 -5.67
N VAL A 651 1.47 -7.37 -4.86
CA VAL A 651 2.87 -6.96 -5.06
C VAL A 651 3.39 -7.40 -6.43
N ALA A 652 3.06 -8.61 -6.86
CA ALA A 652 3.40 -9.09 -8.19
C ALA A 652 2.75 -8.23 -9.30
N MET A 653 1.46 -7.91 -9.20
CA MET A 653 0.78 -7.03 -10.17
C MET A 653 1.41 -5.64 -10.22
N ILE A 654 1.68 -5.02 -9.07
CA ILE A 654 2.36 -3.72 -8.96
C ILE A 654 3.71 -3.78 -9.67
N PHE A 655 4.48 -4.85 -9.47
CA PHE A 655 5.76 -5.04 -10.15
C PHE A 655 5.60 -5.16 -11.67
N PHE A 656 4.65 -5.95 -12.17
CA PHE A 656 4.43 -6.12 -13.61
C PHE A 656 3.93 -4.83 -14.29
N VAL A 657 2.96 -4.15 -13.68
CA VAL A 657 2.41 -2.87 -14.18
C VAL A 657 3.50 -1.81 -14.17
N GLY A 658 4.19 -1.65 -13.03
CA GLY A 658 5.33 -0.74 -12.92
C GLY A 658 6.40 -1.05 -13.97
N TYR A 659 6.63 -2.32 -14.30
CA TYR A 659 7.70 -2.74 -15.22
C TYR A 659 7.35 -2.31 -16.64
N PHE A 660 6.10 -2.54 -17.02
CA PHE A 660 5.60 -2.15 -18.33
C PHE A 660 5.65 -0.63 -18.52
N VAL A 661 5.24 0.13 -17.49
CA VAL A 661 5.29 1.59 -17.49
C VAL A 661 6.71 2.08 -17.64
N LEU A 662 7.62 1.60 -16.78
CA LEU A 662 9.02 1.99 -16.81
C LEU A 662 9.68 1.66 -18.15
N ARG A 663 9.41 0.47 -18.69
CA ARG A 663 9.89 0.05 -20.01
C ARG A 663 9.43 1.02 -21.10
N ASN A 664 8.15 1.38 -21.13
CA ASN A 664 7.61 2.28 -22.14
C ASN A 664 8.19 3.69 -22.03
N ILE A 665 8.37 4.21 -20.82
CA ILE A 665 8.98 5.53 -20.58
C ILE A 665 10.38 5.58 -21.18
N VAL A 666 11.23 4.62 -20.80
CA VAL A 666 12.62 4.61 -21.23
C VAL A 666 12.73 4.34 -22.73
N MET A 667 11.93 3.41 -23.28
CA MET A 667 11.89 3.17 -24.73
C MET A 667 11.45 4.43 -25.50
N SER A 668 10.50 5.20 -24.95
CA SER A 668 10.06 6.45 -25.58
C SER A 668 11.12 7.55 -25.63
N LYS A 669 12.22 7.42 -24.86
CA LYS A 669 13.33 8.39 -24.76
C LYS A 669 14.68 7.79 -25.17
N GLN A 670 14.70 6.56 -25.73
CA GLN A 670 15.92 5.87 -26.11
C GLN A 670 16.81 6.71 -27.03
N LYS A 671 16.21 7.40 -28.02
CA LYS A 671 16.92 8.31 -28.93
C LYS A 671 17.65 9.43 -28.17
N ASP A 672 16.99 10.04 -27.18
CA ASP A 672 17.59 11.11 -26.38
C ASP A 672 18.78 10.57 -25.58
N TYR A 673 18.65 9.41 -24.94
CA TYR A 673 19.76 8.75 -24.21
C TYR A 673 20.96 8.38 -25.10
N LEU A 674 20.72 7.97 -26.35
CA LEU A 674 21.80 7.74 -27.31
C LEU A 674 22.53 9.04 -27.67
N ILE A 675 21.82 10.17 -27.74
CA ILE A 675 22.43 11.49 -27.94
C ILE A 675 23.33 11.84 -26.74
N TYR A 676 22.88 11.64 -25.50
CA TYR A 676 23.75 11.81 -24.32
C TYR A 676 25.02 10.93 -24.41
N ARG A 677 24.90 9.66 -24.83
CA ARG A 677 26.06 8.76 -25.00
C ARG A 677 27.04 9.23 -26.09
N SER A 678 26.53 9.78 -27.20
CA SER A 678 27.36 10.36 -28.27
C SER A 678 28.14 11.61 -27.80
N LEU A 679 27.56 12.37 -26.86
CA LEU A 679 28.24 13.47 -26.20
C LEU A 679 29.28 13.02 -25.16
N GLY A 680 29.38 11.71 -24.88
CA GLY A 680 30.35 11.14 -23.95
C GLY A 680 29.83 11.00 -22.52
N THR A 681 28.52 11.11 -22.30
CA THR A 681 27.93 10.79 -21.00
C THR A 681 28.02 9.29 -20.75
N SER A 682 28.50 8.89 -19.56
CA SER A 682 28.65 7.48 -19.24
C SER A 682 27.32 6.77 -19.00
N LYS A 683 27.29 5.46 -19.20
CA LYS A 683 26.10 4.61 -18.93
C LYS A 683 25.56 4.83 -17.51
N ARG A 684 26.46 4.93 -16.51
CA ARG A 684 26.09 5.16 -15.11
C ARG A 684 25.36 6.48 -14.90
N ILE A 685 25.84 7.56 -15.52
CA ILE A 685 25.21 8.88 -15.40
C ILE A 685 23.81 8.87 -16.03
N ILE A 686 23.65 8.23 -17.19
CA ILE A 686 22.35 8.12 -17.86
C ILE A 686 21.37 7.31 -17.00
N GLN A 687 21.82 6.22 -16.38
CA GLN A 687 21.02 5.45 -15.42
C GLN A 687 20.54 6.32 -14.26
N THR A 688 21.43 7.13 -13.68
CA THR A 688 21.07 8.07 -12.62
C THR A 688 20.07 9.12 -13.11
N MET A 689 20.21 9.63 -14.33
CA MET A 689 19.26 10.59 -14.89
C MET A 689 17.86 9.98 -15.08
N ILE A 690 17.77 8.76 -15.61
CA ILE A 690 16.50 8.02 -15.73
C ILE A 690 15.86 7.80 -14.35
N TYR A 691 16.68 7.44 -13.35
CA TYR A 691 16.22 7.26 -11.98
C TYR A 691 15.66 8.57 -11.41
N LEU A 692 16.40 9.68 -11.52
CA LEU A 692 15.95 10.99 -11.07
C LEU A 692 14.67 11.44 -11.79
N GLU A 693 14.54 11.23 -13.10
CA GLU A 693 13.32 11.53 -13.84
C GLU A 693 12.11 10.77 -13.28
N THR A 694 12.30 9.48 -12.99
CA THR A 694 11.24 8.62 -12.43
C THR A 694 10.87 9.07 -11.02
N VAL A 695 11.86 9.37 -10.16
CA VAL A 695 11.63 9.86 -8.80
C VAL A 695 10.87 11.20 -8.81
N ILE A 696 11.27 12.14 -9.66
CA ILE A 696 10.59 13.44 -9.80
C ILE A 696 9.12 13.21 -10.18
N LEU A 697 8.85 12.37 -11.18
CA LEU A 697 7.49 12.04 -11.60
C LEU A 697 6.69 11.40 -10.47
N THR A 698 7.25 10.44 -9.75
CA THR A 698 6.59 9.79 -8.61
C THR A 698 6.25 10.79 -7.50
N ILE A 699 7.15 11.73 -7.17
CA ILE A 699 6.89 12.78 -6.18
C ILE A 699 5.71 13.66 -6.61
N PHE A 700 5.74 14.18 -7.84
CA PHE A 700 4.64 15.00 -8.35
C PHE A 700 3.32 14.24 -8.39
N THR A 701 3.33 12.98 -8.82
CA THR A 701 2.13 12.14 -8.82
C THR A 701 1.61 11.92 -7.40
N SER A 702 2.50 11.66 -6.44
CA SER A 702 2.11 11.45 -5.03
C SER A 702 1.42 12.68 -4.44
N ILE A 703 1.96 13.88 -4.71
CA ILE A 703 1.34 15.14 -4.28
C ILE A 703 -0.05 15.31 -4.90
N ILE A 704 -0.21 15.01 -6.19
CA ILE A 704 -1.51 15.09 -6.87
C ILE A 704 -2.51 14.08 -6.31
N VAL A 705 -2.08 12.83 -6.10
CA VAL A 705 -2.94 11.78 -5.54
C VAL A 705 -3.39 12.15 -4.13
N ILE A 706 -2.49 12.56 -3.25
CA ILE A 706 -2.82 12.99 -1.88
C ILE A 706 -3.77 14.19 -1.93
N GLY A 707 -3.49 15.20 -2.76
CA GLY A 707 -4.39 16.35 -2.92
C GLY A 707 -5.78 15.97 -3.43
N LEU A 708 -5.87 14.99 -4.34
CA LEU A 708 -7.14 14.46 -4.83
C LEU A 708 -7.89 13.71 -3.72
N LEU A 709 -7.20 12.88 -2.93
CA LEU A 709 -7.80 12.13 -1.83
C LEU A 709 -8.39 13.06 -0.76
N VAL A 710 -7.64 14.10 -0.35
CA VAL A 710 -8.12 15.13 0.60
C VAL A 710 -9.31 15.90 0.02
N LEU A 711 -9.33 16.15 -1.28
CA LEU A 711 -10.46 16.82 -1.93
C LEU A 711 -11.71 15.91 -1.99
N LEU A 712 -11.54 14.61 -2.27
CA LEU A 712 -12.63 13.63 -2.30
C LEU A 712 -13.28 13.41 -0.92
N GLU A 713 -12.54 13.63 0.16
CA GLU A 713 -13.06 13.61 1.52
C GLU A 713 -14.14 14.66 1.77
N GLN A 714 -14.04 15.83 1.14
CA GLN A 714 -15.08 16.85 1.25
C GLN A 714 -16.42 16.44 0.61
N PHE A 715 -16.41 15.42 -0.26
CA PHE A 715 -17.60 14.97 -1.00
C PHE A 715 -18.28 13.74 -0.40
N LYS A 716 -17.95 13.32 0.83
CA LYS A 716 -18.52 12.13 1.50
C LYS A 716 -18.47 10.86 0.63
N THR A 717 -17.46 10.72 -0.22
CA THR A 717 -17.22 9.49 -0.98
C THR A 717 -16.61 8.43 -0.05
N PRO A 718 -16.65 7.11 -0.33
CA PRO A 718 -16.12 6.07 0.56
C PRO A 718 -14.58 6.03 0.71
N ILE A 719 -13.86 6.96 0.09
CA ILE A 719 -12.38 7.01 0.05
C ILE A 719 -11.68 7.63 1.30
N PRO A 720 -12.34 8.34 2.24
CA PRO A 720 -11.72 8.84 3.48
C PRO A 720 -11.54 7.80 4.59
N ASN A 721 -12.41 6.78 4.69
CA ASN A 721 -12.38 5.87 5.84
C ASN A 721 -11.09 5.05 5.89
N ILE A 722 -10.59 4.63 4.73
CA ILE A 722 -9.32 3.87 4.63
C ILE A 722 -8.12 4.71 5.09
N LEU A 723 -8.14 6.03 4.83
CA LEU A 723 -7.03 6.92 5.16
C LEU A 723 -6.97 7.26 6.66
N ARG A 724 -8.08 7.13 7.39
CA ARG A 724 -8.10 7.33 8.86
C ARG A 724 -7.20 6.33 9.58
N PHE A 725 -7.04 5.13 9.01
CA PHE A 725 -6.18 4.09 9.59
C PHE A 725 -4.69 4.29 9.30
N PHE A 726 -4.29 5.30 8.53
CA PHE A 726 -2.89 5.47 8.13
C PHE A 726 -2.16 6.40 9.06
N SER A 727 -1.19 5.86 9.78
CA SER A 727 -0.18 6.64 10.47
C SER A 727 0.84 7.21 9.49
N TRP A 728 1.64 8.18 9.95
CA TRP A 728 2.79 8.67 9.19
C TRP A 728 3.77 7.55 8.83
N VAL A 729 3.86 6.50 9.65
CA VAL A 729 4.70 5.33 9.38
C VAL A 729 4.18 4.56 8.16
N ASP A 730 2.87 4.38 8.03
CA ASP A 730 2.26 3.68 6.90
C ASP A 730 2.57 4.35 5.57
N TYR A 731 2.42 5.68 5.51
CA TYR A 731 2.82 6.44 4.32
C TYR A 731 4.31 6.25 4.00
N THR A 732 5.20 6.28 5.01
CA THR A 732 6.64 6.09 4.77
C THR A 732 6.96 4.68 4.24
N VAL A 733 6.28 3.64 4.74
CA VAL A 733 6.44 2.25 4.28
C VAL A 733 5.97 2.10 2.84
N ILE A 734 4.78 2.63 2.52
CA ILE A 734 4.20 2.54 1.17
C ILE A 734 5.08 3.28 0.16
N PHE A 735 5.39 4.55 0.42
CA PHE A 735 6.21 5.34 -0.50
C PHE A 735 7.65 4.80 -0.58
N GLY A 736 8.24 4.39 0.54
CA GLY A 736 9.56 3.75 0.57
C GLY A 736 9.61 2.46 -0.25
N GLY A 737 8.57 1.62 -0.14
CA GLY A 737 8.41 0.40 -0.93
C GLY A 737 8.27 0.68 -2.43
N ILE A 738 7.45 1.65 -2.81
CA ILE A 738 7.30 2.07 -4.21
C ILE A 738 8.63 2.56 -4.78
N PHE A 739 9.37 3.41 -4.06
CA PHE A 739 10.68 3.90 -4.49
C PHE A 739 11.70 2.77 -4.64
N LEU A 740 11.71 1.82 -3.70
CA LEU A 740 12.59 0.65 -3.74
C LEU A 740 12.30 -0.24 -4.94
N ILE A 741 11.02 -0.57 -5.18
CA ILE A 741 10.57 -1.36 -6.33
C ILE A 741 10.96 -0.67 -7.63
N LEU A 742 10.64 0.62 -7.80
CA LEU A 742 11.02 1.40 -8.97
C LEU A 742 12.54 1.42 -9.18
N GLY A 743 13.32 1.59 -8.11
CA GLY A 743 14.78 1.55 -8.17
C GLY A 743 15.35 0.21 -8.64
N LEU A 744 14.83 -0.90 -8.11
CA LEU A 744 15.23 -2.26 -8.53
C LEU A 744 14.91 -2.52 -10.00
N MET A 745 13.75 -2.04 -10.47
CA MET A 745 13.32 -2.22 -11.86
C MET A 745 14.17 -1.41 -12.82
N ILE A 746 14.49 -0.15 -12.49
CA ILE A 746 15.40 0.69 -13.28
C ILE A 746 16.78 0.07 -13.36
N ARG A 747 17.28 -0.48 -12.25
CA ARG A 747 18.58 -1.18 -12.22
C ARG A 747 18.60 -2.34 -13.21
N ASN A 748 17.62 -3.25 -13.13
CA ASN A 748 17.55 -4.43 -13.99
C ASN A 748 17.28 -4.11 -15.47
N PHE A 749 16.51 -3.06 -15.74
CA PHE A 749 16.13 -2.68 -17.10
C PHE A 749 17.25 -1.95 -17.82
N SER A 750 17.93 -1.04 -17.13
CA SER A 750 19.04 -0.28 -17.72
C SER A 750 20.23 -1.15 -18.10
N THR A 751 20.47 -2.26 -17.39
CA THR A 751 21.49 -3.22 -17.81
C THR A 751 21.18 -3.86 -19.16
N ARG A 752 19.90 -4.10 -19.51
CA ARG A 752 19.50 -4.75 -20.77
C ARG A 752 19.49 -3.78 -21.96
N ILE A 753 19.01 -2.55 -21.81
CA ILE A 753 18.96 -1.57 -22.92
C ILE A 753 20.37 -1.17 -23.38
N PHE A 754 21.31 -1.02 -22.46
CA PHE A 754 22.63 -0.49 -22.77
C PHE A 754 23.69 -1.58 -23.04
N ASN A 755 23.28 -2.83 -23.28
CA ASN A 755 24.18 -3.88 -23.78
C ASN A 755 24.28 -3.91 -25.32
N VAL A 756 23.46 -3.10 -26.00
CA VAL A 756 23.47 -2.93 -27.45
C VAL A 756 24.42 -1.78 -27.82
N SER A 757 25.19 -1.92 -28.92
CA SER A 757 26.12 -0.87 -29.36
C SER A 757 25.36 0.38 -29.77
N VAL A 758 25.94 1.57 -29.55
CA VAL A 758 25.30 2.87 -29.84
C VAL A 758 24.81 2.93 -31.30
N ILE A 759 25.55 2.31 -32.23
CA ILE A 759 25.22 2.27 -33.66
C ILE A 759 24.05 1.34 -33.96
N SER A 760 24.04 0.12 -33.41
CA SER A 760 22.90 -0.81 -33.63
C SER A 760 21.59 -0.23 -33.12
N SER A 761 21.63 0.54 -32.02
CA SER A 761 20.45 1.25 -31.51
C SER A 761 20.07 2.50 -32.32
N LEU A 762 21.04 3.23 -32.90
CA LEU A 762 20.77 4.41 -33.74
C LEU A 762 20.23 4.03 -35.13
N LYS A 763 20.65 2.90 -35.70
CA LYS A 763 20.19 2.41 -37.01
C LYS A 763 18.84 1.67 -36.95
N GLY A 764 18.22 1.57 -35.77
CA GLY A 764 16.91 0.91 -35.60
C GLY A 764 16.95 -0.59 -35.89
N VAL A 765 18.11 -1.25 -35.75
CA VAL A 765 18.19 -2.70 -35.91
C VAL A 765 17.64 -3.31 -34.63
N GLU A 766 16.36 -3.68 -34.65
CA GLU A 766 15.75 -4.55 -33.64
C GLU A 766 16.59 -5.82 -33.57
N SER A 767 17.25 -6.03 -32.43
CA SER A 767 17.86 -7.31 -32.06
C SER A 767 16.85 -8.18 -31.35
#